data_AF-A0A847YPX8-F1
#
_entry.id   AF-A0A847YPX8-F1
#
_cell.length_a   1.000
_cell.length_b   1.000
_cell.length_c   1.000
_cell.angle_alpha   90.00
_cell.angle_beta   90.00
_cell.angle_gamma   90.00
#
_symmetry.space_group_name_H-M   'P 1'
#
loop_
_entity.id
_entity.type
_entity.pdbx_description
1 polymer ?
#
loop_
_entity_poly.entity_id
_entity_poly.type
_entity_poly.pdbx_seq_one_letter_code
_entity_poly.pdbx_strand_id
1 'polypeptide(L)'
;MKKSVGLLIILLFVWVGLLAGCARQTAAPIKSVNDLADKRIGIQSGTIYDKLAGERFPAAQILRFNTTADMGLALKAGQLDALIISMGPARETVRVNPEIGILTEDFFTSQIGIGFNKNNPALRERFNAFLKEVQTDGSLEAQRRKWFEQEITQVKMPQYPPQSTGQKIVAGVSAGDLPVSAYVNGEYVGFDIEMIRNFAQKEKLKVEFAPLEFSALIASLASGKVDMIADSISITEERQKLVDFSNPYMSEKTFVLVLKTNLAGQSGGVKAATPVKSWSADLADRIHSNLWQENRYLLIWDGLKTTLIISVLSLLLGTLLGAAVCYLRMSGRSVFNCPARLYISLMRGIPVLVLLMITYYVIFANSSISPVIVAVLAFGMNFAAYVAEMFRTAITSIDKGQTEAGIASGFTPLQTFVYIVLPQATSRVLPVYKGEVISLVKMTSIVGYVAVQDLTKASDIIRSRTFDAFFPLLLTAVLYFAIAVLLLQILELIEIRTDPRRRRQTQGKHTGLRHVNMTLVATLICLAGAVLFAGELAGVLPRKNAADSPITRPADLEGRRVAVITGTTGDFTVRKNYPKAQILDMVYAADAALAVQTRKADAFVFDRNTLQYIIARSNNAFALLPERVATVDIAIPMRSADTELHKKVNAVITRFQQDGTLQKLKAKWIDTPPRDPQPPNIVLAGKNGVLRMGTCLLTEPYAFVANGKMVGHDIDLAYLLAEQLGVSLEITDMSFDAMNAALQAGKIDLAIANFYKQEGVEKICVFSIPYIHNDIAVLVRGRQP
;
A
#
# COMPACT_ATOMS: atom_id res chain seq x y z
N MET A 1 -34.60 18.55 -12.58
CA MET A 1 -33.72 17.97 -11.53
C MET A 1 -34.31 16.70 -10.90
N LYS A 2 -35.49 16.69 -10.27
CA LYS A 2 -36.05 15.47 -9.64
C LYS A 2 -36.20 14.25 -10.59
N LYS A 3 -36.64 14.46 -11.84
CA LYS A 3 -36.77 13.38 -12.85
C LYS A 3 -35.43 12.82 -13.33
N SER A 4 -34.39 13.66 -13.41
CA SER A 4 -33.05 13.29 -13.86
C SER A 4 -32.29 12.49 -12.79
N VAL A 5 -32.47 12.87 -11.52
CA VAL A 5 -31.93 12.13 -10.36
C VAL A 5 -32.64 10.77 -10.21
N GLY A 6 -33.95 10.72 -10.43
CA GLY A 6 -34.70 9.45 -10.46
C GLY A 6 -34.21 8.50 -11.56
N LEU A 7 -33.94 9.00 -12.76
CA LEU A 7 -33.40 8.17 -13.86
C LEU A 7 -31.98 7.66 -13.56
N LEU A 8 -31.14 8.48 -12.91
CA LEU A 8 -29.78 8.11 -12.52
C LEU A 8 -29.79 7.03 -11.43
N ILE A 9 -30.70 7.13 -10.46
CA ILE A 9 -30.93 6.10 -9.43
C ILE A 9 -31.44 4.81 -10.08
N ILE A 10 -32.39 4.89 -11.01
CA ILE A 10 -32.90 3.72 -11.74
C ILE A 10 -31.79 3.06 -12.57
N LEU A 11 -30.96 3.83 -13.28
CA LEU A 11 -29.81 3.29 -14.02
C LEU A 11 -28.76 2.65 -13.09
N LEU A 12 -28.55 3.22 -11.90
CA LEU A 12 -27.69 2.64 -10.86
C LEU A 12 -28.27 1.32 -10.32
N PHE A 13 -29.59 1.27 -10.09
CA PHE A 13 -30.31 0.06 -9.66
C PHE A 13 -30.36 -1.02 -10.75
N VAL A 14 -30.44 -0.65 -12.02
CA VAL A 14 -30.33 -1.58 -13.16
C VAL A 14 -28.91 -2.15 -13.24
N TRP A 15 -27.89 -1.33 -12.97
CA TRP A 15 -26.49 -1.78 -12.87
C TRP A 15 -26.26 -2.74 -11.70
N VAL A 16 -26.81 -2.45 -10.52
CA VAL A 16 -26.74 -3.32 -9.33
C VAL A 16 -27.58 -4.60 -9.53
N GLY A 17 -28.72 -4.51 -10.21
CA GLY A 17 -29.58 -5.65 -10.55
C GLY A 17 -28.94 -6.63 -11.53
N LEU A 18 -28.11 -6.14 -12.47
CA LEU A 18 -27.32 -6.98 -13.37
C LEU A 18 -26.19 -7.74 -12.66
N LEU A 19 -25.73 -7.28 -11.49
CA LEU A 19 -24.72 -7.96 -10.67
C LEU A 19 -25.30 -9.04 -9.72
N ALA A 20 -26.61 -9.04 -9.49
CA ALA A 20 -27.28 -9.99 -8.60
C ALA A 20 -27.56 -11.37 -9.24
N GLY A 21 -27.28 -11.53 -10.54
CA GLY A 21 -27.67 -12.68 -11.35
C GLY A 21 -26.58 -13.72 -11.58
N CYS A 22 -25.81 -14.12 -10.57
CA CYS A 22 -25.02 -15.35 -10.63
C CYS A 22 -25.10 -16.07 -9.28
N ALA A 23 -26.06 -17.00 -9.18
CA ALA A 23 -26.09 -17.95 -8.08
C ALA A 23 -24.77 -18.73 -8.04
N ARG A 24 -24.14 -18.82 -6.86
CA ARG A 24 -22.95 -19.65 -6.61
C ARG A 24 -23.28 -21.11 -6.92
N GLN A 25 -22.87 -21.62 -8.08
CA GLN A 25 -22.69 -23.05 -8.24
C GLN A 25 -21.56 -23.48 -7.31
N THR A 26 -21.85 -24.38 -6.38
CA THR A 26 -20.83 -25.06 -5.57
C THR A 26 -19.91 -25.81 -6.54
N ALA A 27 -18.69 -25.32 -6.71
CA ALA A 27 -17.68 -25.97 -7.53
C ALA A 27 -17.45 -27.40 -7.02
N ALA A 28 -17.34 -28.35 -7.95
CA ALA A 28 -16.98 -29.72 -7.61
C ALA A 28 -15.63 -29.76 -6.87
N PRO A 29 -15.45 -30.64 -5.87
CA PRO A 29 -14.21 -30.71 -5.11
C PRO A 29 -13.02 -31.06 -6.02
N ILE A 30 -11.97 -30.25 -5.92
CA ILE A 30 -10.69 -30.38 -6.62
C ILE A 30 -9.78 -31.24 -5.75
N LYS A 31 -9.41 -32.42 -6.25
CA LYS A 31 -8.58 -33.40 -5.53
C LYS A 31 -7.14 -33.39 -6.02
N SER A 32 -6.98 -33.12 -7.30
CA SER A 32 -5.71 -33.18 -8.01
C SER A 32 -5.62 -32.08 -9.05
N VAL A 33 -4.40 -31.84 -9.52
CA VAL A 33 -4.14 -30.87 -10.59
C VAL A 33 -4.90 -31.21 -11.89
N ASN A 34 -5.22 -32.49 -12.13
CA ASN A 34 -5.96 -32.93 -13.30
C ASN A 34 -7.42 -32.44 -13.30
N ASP A 35 -7.98 -32.16 -12.12
CA ASP A 35 -9.35 -31.64 -11.96
C ASP A 35 -9.47 -30.16 -12.38
N LEU A 36 -8.35 -29.54 -12.79
CA LEU A 36 -8.30 -28.18 -13.31
C LEU A 36 -8.52 -28.08 -14.82
N ALA A 37 -8.67 -29.22 -15.51
CA ALA A 37 -8.68 -29.29 -16.98
C ALA A 37 -9.74 -28.42 -17.66
N ASP A 38 -10.88 -28.16 -17.00
CA ASP A 38 -12.01 -27.38 -17.50
C ASP A 38 -12.33 -26.17 -16.60
N LYS A 39 -11.40 -25.78 -15.73
CA LYS A 39 -11.63 -24.80 -14.66
C LYS A 39 -11.14 -23.41 -15.01
N ARG A 40 -11.56 -22.43 -14.21
CA ARG A 40 -11.07 -21.04 -14.28
C ARG A 40 -9.76 -20.93 -13.52
N ILE A 41 -8.67 -20.78 -14.24
CA ILE A 41 -7.32 -20.73 -13.67
C ILE A 41 -6.80 -19.31 -13.77
N GLY A 42 -6.46 -18.73 -12.62
CA GLY A 42 -5.82 -17.42 -12.54
C GLY A 42 -4.31 -17.51 -12.66
N ILE A 43 -3.73 -16.64 -13.48
CA ILE A 43 -2.28 -16.47 -13.64
C ILE A 43 -1.90 -14.99 -13.70
N GLN A 44 -0.65 -14.68 -13.37
CA GLN A 44 -0.12 -13.35 -13.57
C GLN A 44 0.35 -13.15 -15.02
N SER A 45 -0.08 -12.06 -15.65
CA SER A 45 0.26 -11.67 -17.02
C SER A 45 1.78 -11.56 -17.23
N GLY A 46 2.29 -12.14 -18.31
CA GLY A 46 3.71 -12.09 -18.68
C GLY A 46 4.60 -13.14 -18.00
N THR A 47 4.05 -13.94 -17.09
CA THR A 47 4.72 -15.13 -16.53
C THR A 47 4.72 -16.29 -17.52
N ILE A 48 5.59 -17.28 -17.28
CA ILE A 48 5.61 -18.52 -18.07
C ILE A 48 4.36 -19.39 -17.85
N TYR A 49 3.55 -19.06 -16.83
CA TYR A 49 2.35 -19.82 -16.47
C TYR A 49 1.25 -19.72 -17.52
N ASP A 50 1.24 -18.67 -18.35
CA ASP A 50 0.30 -18.53 -19.46
C ASP A 50 0.44 -19.70 -20.44
N LYS A 51 1.66 -19.91 -20.91
CA LYS A 51 1.99 -21.00 -21.81
C LYS A 51 1.83 -22.35 -21.12
N LEU A 52 2.38 -22.51 -19.91
CA LEU A 52 2.34 -23.79 -19.19
C LEU A 52 0.91 -24.23 -18.86
N ALA A 53 0.05 -23.31 -18.41
CA ALA A 53 -1.35 -23.62 -18.12
C ALA A 53 -2.14 -23.90 -19.41
N GLY A 54 -1.90 -23.14 -20.48
CA GLY A 54 -2.56 -23.36 -21.76
C GLY A 54 -2.18 -24.69 -22.42
N GLU A 55 -0.91 -25.10 -22.32
CA GLU A 55 -0.42 -26.39 -22.85
C GLU A 55 -0.93 -27.58 -22.01
N ARG A 56 -0.93 -27.43 -20.68
CA ARG A 56 -1.34 -28.52 -19.76
C ARG A 56 -2.85 -28.65 -19.64
N PHE A 57 -3.60 -27.56 -19.75
CA PHE A 57 -5.06 -27.51 -19.65
C PHE A 57 -5.69 -26.74 -20.83
N PRO A 58 -5.72 -27.31 -22.05
CA PRO A 58 -6.24 -26.63 -23.24
C PRO A 58 -7.73 -26.25 -23.15
N ALA A 59 -8.50 -26.94 -22.31
CA ALA A 59 -9.93 -26.69 -22.10
C ALA A 59 -10.22 -25.76 -20.90
N ALA A 60 -9.20 -25.33 -20.15
CA ALA A 60 -9.35 -24.46 -19.00
C ALA A 60 -9.51 -22.99 -19.43
N GLN A 61 -10.30 -22.23 -18.67
CA GLN A 61 -10.42 -20.80 -18.86
C GLN A 61 -9.27 -20.08 -18.14
N ILE A 62 -8.24 -19.71 -18.88
CA ILE A 62 -7.10 -18.97 -18.34
C ILE A 62 -7.43 -17.48 -18.20
N LEU A 63 -7.48 -17.00 -16.96
CA LEU A 63 -7.77 -15.62 -16.60
C LEU A 63 -6.48 -14.93 -16.14
N ARG A 64 -6.19 -13.78 -16.75
CA ARG A 64 -4.93 -13.07 -16.61
C ARG A 64 -5.10 -11.86 -15.69
N PHE A 65 -4.18 -11.72 -14.74
CA PHE A 65 -4.18 -10.63 -13.76
C PHE A 65 -2.81 -9.95 -13.74
N ASN A 66 -2.77 -8.67 -13.36
CA ASN A 66 -1.50 -7.94 -13.28
C ASN A 66 -0.80 -8.16 -11.93
N THR A 67 -1.55 -8.39 -10.85
CA THR A 67 -1.04 -8.56 -9.48
C THR A 67 -1.47 -9.89 -8.87
N THR A 68 -0.66 -10.43 -7.95
CA THR A 68 -1.02 -11.69 -7.28
C THR A 68 -2.12 -11.49 -6.21
N ALA A 69 -2.19 -10.30 -5.62
CA ALA A 69 -3.28 -9.94 -4.71
C ALA A 69 -4.66 -9.98 -5.39
N ASP A 70 -4.77 -9.50 -6.64
CA ASP A 70 -6.02 -9.58 -7.40
C ASP A 70 -6.44 -11.02 -7.69
N MET A 71 -5.47 -11.89 -7.97
CA MET A 71 -5.71 -13.32 -8.13
C MET A 71 -6.26 -13.93 -6.83
N GLY A 72 -5.63 -13.65 -5.68
CA GLY A 72 -6.11 -14.11 -4.37
C GLY A 72 -7.54 -13.65 -4.07
N LEU A 73 -7.86 -12.40 -4.37
CA LEU A 73 -9.20 -11.84 -4.20
C LEU A 73 -10.23 -12.45 -5.17
N ALA A 74 -9.86 -12.63 -6.43
CA ALA A 74 -10.73 -13.28 -7.42
C ALA A 74 -11.01 -14.75 -7.07
N LEU A 75 -10.03 -15.47 -6.51
CA LEU A 75 -10.23 -16.82 -5.97
C LEU A 75 -11.23 -16.79 -4.80
N LYS A 76 -11.07 -15.86 -3.84
CA LYS A 76 -12.01 -15.68 -2.70
C LYS A 76 -13.42 -15.29 -3.13
N ALA A 77 -13.53 -14.49 -4.19
CA ALA A 77 -14.81 -14.10 -4.77
C ALA A 77 -15.49 -15.26 -5.52
N GLY A 78 -14.80 -16.39 -5.74
CA GLY A 78 -15.29 -17.51 -6.55
C GLY A 78 -15.28 -17.21 -8.06
N GLN A 79 -14.54 -16.20 -8.50
CA GLN A 79 -14.30 -15.91 -9.91
C GLN A 79 -13.26 -16.85 -10.53
N LEU A 80 -12.41 -17.43 -9.69
CA LEU A 80 -11.41 -18.44 -10.06
C LEU A 80 -11.67 -19.72 -9.27
N ASP A 81 -11.26 -20.84 -9.85
CA ASP A 81 -11.30 -22.14 -9.20
C ASP A 81 -9.91 -22.52 -8.66
N ALA A 82 -8.85 -22.06 -9.33
CA ALA A 82 -7.46 -22.24 -8.91
C ALA A 82 -6.56 -21.08 -9.36
N LEU A 83 -5.42 -20.93 -8.68
CA LEU A 83 -4.33 -20.00 -9.02
C LEU A 83 -3.05 -20.78 -9.29
N ILE A 84 -2.29 -20.41 -10.33
CA ILE A 84 -0.91 -20.89 -10.52
C ILE A 84 0.02 -19.73 -10.18
N ILE A 85 0.93 -19.95 -9.21
CA ILE A 85 1.73 -18.88 -8.61
C ILE A 85 3.08 -19.41 -8.10
N SER A 86 4.14 -18.58 -8.16
CA SER A 86 5.46 -18.87 -7.60
C SER A 86 5.41 -19.21 -6.10
N MET A 87 6.29 -20.11 -5.63
CA MET A 87 6.38 -20.54 -4.23
C MET A 87 6.40 -19.39 -3.22
N GLY A 88 7.22 -18.35 -3.44
CA GLY A 88 7.36 -17.24 -2.49
C GLY A 88 6.03 -16.53 -2.23
N PRO A 89 5.45 -15.87 -3.26
CA PRO A 89 4.14 -15.24 -3.15
C PRO A 89 3.00 -16.20 -2.76
N ALA A 90 3.08 -17.48 -3.13
CA ALA A 90 2.07 -18.48 -2.77
C ALA A 90 1.98 -18.71 -1.25
N ARG A 91 3.12 -18.87 -0.59
CA ARG A 91 3.18 -19.05 0.88
C ARG A 91 2.63 -17.82 1.60
N GLU A 92 2.99 -16.64 1.13
CA GLU A 92 2.49 -15.40 1.69
C GLU A 92 0.97 -15.26 1.49
N THR A 93 0.47 -15.58 0.29
CA THR A 93 -0.96 -15.56 -0.03
C THR A 93 -1.76 -16.48 0.89
N VAL A 94 -1.26 -17.69 1.19
CA VAL A 94 -1.91 -18.63 2.12
C VAL A 94 -1.80 -18.16 3.58
N ARG A 95 -0.67 -17.53 3.95
CA ARG A 95 -0.47 -16.96 5.29
C ARG A 95 -1.46 -15.84 5.59
N VAL A 96 -1.65 -14.92 4.65
CA VAL A 96 -2.56 -13.77 4.80
C VAL A 96 -4.02 -14.10 4.49
N ASN A 97 -4.30 -15.20 3.80
CA ASN A 97 -5.65 -15.68 3.49
C ASN A 97 -5.83 -17.14 3.97
N PRO A 98 -6.20 -17.38 5.24
CA PRO A 98 -6.27 -18.72 5.81
C PRO A 98 -7.34 -19.62 5.16
N GLU A 99 -8.28 -19.06 4.40
CA GLU A 99 -9.27 -19.79 3.58
C GLU A 99 -8.72 -20.35 2.26
N ILE A 100 -7.56 -19.88 1.81
CA ILE A 100 -6.85 -20.39 0.64
C ILE A 100 -5.94 -21.53 1.09
N GLY A 101 -5.93 -22.61 0.33
CA GLY A 101 -5.11 -23.80 0.57
C GLY A 101 -4.23 -24.11 -0.64
N ILE A 102 -3.16 -24.85 -0.39
CA ILE A 102 -2.26 -25.33 -1.43
C ILE A 102 -2.80 -26.68 -1.95
N LEU A 103 -3.10 -26.75 -3.24
CA LEU A 103 -3.45 -28.00 -3.93
C LEU A 103 -2.20 -28.82 -4.25
N THR A 104 -1.15 -28.16 -4.73
CA THR A 104 0.17 -28.78 -4.95
C THR A 104 1.27 -27.74 -4.78
N GLU A 105 2.39 -28.17 -4.20
CA GLU A 105 3.63 -27.40 -4.10
C GLU A 105 4.59 -27.67 -5.27
N ASP A 106 4.25 -28.61 -6.15
CA ASP A 106 5.13 -29.09 -7.21
C ASP A 106 4.38 -29.18 -8.54
N PHE A 107 3.87 -28.04 -9.00
CA PHE A 107 3.21 -27.96 -10.30
C PHE A 107 4.24 -27.97 -11.44
N PHE A 108 5.28 -27.17 -11.27
CA PHE A 108 6.37 -26.95 -12.21
C PHE A 108 7.56 -26.36 -11.46
N THR A 109 8.79 -26.74 -11.83
CA THR A 109 10.01 -26.13 -11.29
C THR A 109 10.73 -25.37 -12.39
N SER A 110 11.10 -24.11 -12.12
CA SER A 110 11.82 -23.27 -13.08
C SER A 110 13.14 -22.77 -12.50
N GLN A 111 14.14 -22.61 -13.36
CA GLN A 111 15.39 -21.96 -12.98
C GLN A 111 15.20 -20.45 -13.02
N ILE A 112 15.57 -19.78 -11.94
CA ILE A 112 15.43 -18.34 -11.79
C ILE A 112 16.79 -17.67 -11.95
N GLY A 113 16.83 -16.58 -12.71
CA GLY A 113 18.03 -15.81 -12.98
C GLY A 113 17.75 -14.32 -13.06
N ILE A 114 18.81 -13.52 -13.02
CA ILE A 114 18.75 -12.08 -13.25
C ILE A 114 18.92 -11.84 -14.74
N GLY A 115 18.05 -11.04 -15.35
CA GLY A 115 18.15 -10.69 -16.76
C GLY A 115 19.09 -9.50 -16.97
N PHE A 116 19.87 -9.54 -18.05
CA PHE A 116 20.79 -8.49 -18.49
C PHE A 116 20.55 -8.15 -19.97
N ASN A 117 20.77 -6.89 -20.33
CA ASN A 117 20.71 -6.48 -21.72
C ASN A 117 21.88 -7.11 -22.50
N LYS A 118 21.61 -7.69 -23.69
CA LYS A 118 22.62 -8.33 -24.55
C LYS A 118 23.75 -7.40 -25.00
N ASN A 119 23.48 -6.10 -25.02
CA ASN A 119 24.45 -5.07 -25.38
C ASN A 119 25.41 -4.74 -24.21
N ASN A 120 25.19 -5.30 -23.02
CA ASN A 120 26.05 -5.13 -21.84
C ASN A 120 26.45 -6.47 -21.20
N PRO A 121 27.18 -7.33 -21.93
CA PRO A 121 27.62 -8.62 -21.39
C PRO A 121 28.58 -8.45 -20.20
N ALA A 122 29.31 -7.33 -20.12
CA ALA A 122 30.23 -7.05 -19.02
C ALA A 122 29.51 -6.98 -17.66
N LEU A 123 28.33 -6.35 -17.59
CA LEU A 123 27.55 -6.29 -16.35
C LEU A 123 27.10 -7.67 -15.87
N ARG A 124 26.69 -8.53 -16.82
CA ARG A 124 26.32 -9.93 -16.56
C ARG A 124 27.50 -10.74 -16.01
N GLU A 125 28.69 -10.60 -16.60
CA GLU A 125 29.89 -11.31 -16.12
C GLU A 125 30.28 -10.88 -14.70
N ARG A 126 30.25 -9.56 -14.42
CA ARG A 126 30.50 -9.05 -13.06
C ARG A 126 29.47 -9.61 -12.06
N PHE A 127 28.20 -9.65 -12.45
CA PHE A 127 27.16 -10.23 -11.61
C PHE A 127 27.35 -11.73 -11.40
N ASN A 128 27.73 -12.50 -12.43
CA ASN A 128 28.01 -13.92 -12.31
C ASN A 128 29.21 -14.21 -11.39
N ALA A 129 30.24 -13.36 -11.44
CA ALA A 129 31.38 -13.45 -10.53
C ALA A 129 30.95 -13.20 -9.08
N PHE A 130 30.17 -12.15 -8.84
CA PHE A 130 29.55 -11.86 -7.53
C PHE A 130 28.67 -13.03 -7.06
N LEU A 131 27.80 -13.55 -7.94
CA LEU A 131 26.88 -14.63 -7.63
C LEU A 131 27.62 -15.90 -7.20
N LYS A 132 28.70 -16.26 -7.91
CA LYS A 132 29.54 -17.40 -7.56
C LYS A 132 30.17 -17.23 -6.18
N GLU A 133 30.60 -16.03 -5.83
CA GLU A 133 31.18 -15.73 -4.52
C GLU A 133 30.13 -15.92 -3.41
N VAL A 134 28.97 -15.27 -3.52
CA VAL A 134 27.92 -15.37 -2.48
C VAL A 134 27.26 -16.74 -2.39
N GLN A 135 27.39 -17.56 -3.43
CA GLN A 135 27.04 -18.99 -3.39
C GLN A 135 28.08 -19.80 -2.63
N THR A 136 29.36 -19.49 -2.79
CA THR A 136 30.47 -20.23 -2.17
C THR A 136 30.60 -19.91 -0.69
N ASP A 137 30.39 -18.66 -0.29
CA ASP A 137 30.50 -18.21 1.11
C ASP A 137 29.22 -18.44 1.95
N GLY A 138 28.13 -18.90 1.32
CA GLY A 138 26.85 -19.17 1.96
C GLY A 138 25.96 -17.93 2.21
N SER A 139 26.37 -16.75 1.77
CA SER A 139 25.60 -15.51 1.95
C SER A 139 24.26 -15.55 1.20
N LEU A 140 24.23 -16.10 -0.02
CA LEU A 140 22.99 -16.25 -0.80
C LEU A 140 22.00 -17.20 -0.11
N GLU A 141 22.53 -18.25 0.48
CA GLU A 141 21.77 -19.23 1.27
C GLU A 141 21.14 -18.57 2.50
N ALA A 142 21.93 -17.83 3.27
CA ALA A 142 21.47 -17.10 4.44
C ALA A 142 20.40 -16.06 4.07
N GLN A 143 20.61 -15.32 2.97
CA GLN A 143 19.64 -14.39 2.43
C GLN A 143 18.34 -15.09 2.04
N ARG A 144 18.40 -16.27 1.42
CA ARG A 144 17.20 -17.01 1.02
C ARG A 144 16.40 -17.49 2.23
N ARG A 145 17.05 -18.06 3.25
CA ARG A 145 16.34 -18.48 4.48
C ARG A 145 15.69 -17.29 5.17
N LYS A 146 16.39 -16.15 5.22
CA LYS A 146 15.84 -14.91 5.75
C LYS A 146 14.54 -14.51 5.06
N TRP A 147 14.50 -14.50 3.72
CA TRP A 147 13.33 -14.03 2.99
C TRP A 147 12.21 -15.07 2.82
N PHE A 148 12.51 -16.36 2.75
CA PHE A 148 11.53 -17.41 2.39
C PHE A 148 11.17 -18.37 3.52
N GLU A 149 11.92 -18.40 4.62
CA GLU A 149 11.69 -19.32 5.75
C GLU A 149 11.34 -18.62 7.06
N GLN A 150 11.77 -17.35 7.25
CA GLN A 150 11.39 -16.55 8.41
C GLN A 150 10.04 -15.85 8.20
N GLU A 151 9.42 -15.42 9.28
CA GLU A 151 8.23 -14.58 9.20
C GLU A 151 8.56 -13.25 8.51
N ILE A 152 7.98 -13.04 7.33
CA ILE A 152 8.31 -11.90 6.45
C ILE A 152 8.12 -10.53 7.12
N THR A 153 7.21 -10.42 8.09
CA THR A 153 6.98 -9.22 8.90
C THR A 153 8.14 -8.85 9.81
N GLN A 154 9.02 -9.81 10.12
CA GLN A 154 10.22 -9.62 10.93
C GLN A 154 11.47 -9.38 10.08
N VAL A 155 11.40 -9.60 8.76
CA VAL A 155 12.53 -9.46 7.84
C VAL A 155 12.80 -7.99 7.56
N LYS A 156 14.04 -7.56 7.81
CA LYS A 156 14.51 -6.19 7.54
C LYS A 156 15.59 -6.20 6.46
N MET A 157 15.56 -5.18 5.61
CA MET A 157 16.64 -4.91 4.66
C MET A 157 17.94 -4.60 5.43
N PRO A 158 19.09 -5.06 4.95
CA PRO A 158 20.38 -4.58 5.42
C PRO A 158 20.50 -3.06 5.21
N GLN A 159 21.27 -2.39 6.07
CA GLN A 159 21.59 -0.98 5.86
C GLN A 159 22.74 -0.84 4.86
N TYR A 160 22.55 0.04 3.87
CA TYR A 160 23.55 0.33 2.86
C TYR A 160 24.07 1.76 3.05
N PRO A 161 25.40 1.99 3.00
CA PRO A 161 25.95 3.34 3.06
C PRO A 161 25.53 4.17 1.83
N PRO A 162 25.48 5.51 1.92
CA PRO A 162 25.07 6.36 0.80
C PRO A 162 25.98 6.19 -0.43
N GLN A 163 25.41 5.76 -1.55
CA GLN A 163 26.13 5.58 -2.81
C GLN A 163 26.32 6.92 -3.53
N SER A 164 27.51 7.55 -3.42
CA SER A 164 27.75 8.90 -3.97
C SER A 164 28.65 8.97 -5.22
N THR A 165 29.39 7.92 -5.60
CA THR A 165 30.45 8.04 -6.64
C THR A 165 30.55 6.89 -7.67
N GLY A 166 29.55 6.02 -7.78
CA GLY A 166 29.55 4.83 -8.66
C GLY A 166 28.93 5.02 -10.04
N GLN A 167 29.25 4.12 -10.99
CA GLN A 167 28.50 4.00 -12.25
C GLN A 167 27.02 3.71 -11.93
N LYS A 168 26.11 4.51 -12.51
CA LYS A 168 24.66 4.31 -12.35
C LYS A 168 24.20 3.08 -13.13
N ILE A 169 23.41 2.23 -12.48
CA ILE A 169 22.68 1.13 -13.11
C ILE A 169 21.19 1.22 -12.76
N VAL A 170 20.33 0.92 -13.73
CA VAL A 170 18.88 0.90 -13.56
C VAL A 170 18.39 -0.55 -13.54
N ALA A 171 17.79 -0.96 -12.42
CA ALA A 171 17.26 -2.31 -12.24
C ALA A 171 15.72 -2.29 -12.35
N GLY A 172 15.17 -2.98 -13.35
CA GLY A 172 13.73 -3.14 -13.53
C GLY A 172 13.16 -4.22 -12.59
N VAL A 173 12.13 -3.86 -11.83
CA VAL A 173 11.46 -4.74 -10.85
C VAL A 173 9.96 -4.49 -10.90
N SER A 174 9.10 -5.50 -10.67
CA SER A 174 7.66 -5.19 -10.56
C SER A 174 7.27 -4.59 -9.22
N ALA A 175 8.04 -4.88 -8.17
CA ALA A 175 7.74 -4.51 -6.80
C ALA A 175 6.32 -4.91 -6.39
N GLY A 176 5.85 -6.06 -6.91
CA GLY A 176 4.49 -6.55 -6.71
C GLY A 176 4.23 -6.99 -5.28
N ASP A 177 4.96 -8.00 -4.81
CA ASP A 177 4.67 -8.70 -3.55
C ASP A 177 5.93 -9.28 -2.89
N LEU A 178 5.93 -9.30 -1.55
CA LEU A 178 6.94 -10.01 -0.75
C LEU A 178 6.78 -11.53 -0.92
N PRO A 179 7.87 -12.32 -0.80
CA PRO A 179 9.21 -11.94 -0.35
C PRO A 179 10.18 -11.51 -1.46
N VAL A 180 9.76 -11.49 -2.72
CA VAL A 180 10.67 -11.34 -3.88
C VAL A 180 11.05 -9.89 -4.13
N SER A 181 10.05 -9.05 -4.40
CA SER A 181 10.24 -7.61 -4.59
C SER A 181 8.95 -6.88 -4.22
N ALA A 182 9.06 -5.91 -3.34
CA ALA A 182 7.97 -5.05 -2.92
C ALA A 182 8.50 -3.62 -2.73
N TYR A 183 7.61 -2.66 -2.75
CA TYR A 183 7.88 -1.34 -2.18
C TYR A 183 7.32 -1.36 -0.75
N VAL A 184 8.01 -0.84 0.28
CA VAL A 184 7.53 -0.75 1.67
C VAL A 184 8.17 0.50 2.31
N ASN A 185 7.39 1.34 3.01
CA ASN A 185 7.86 2.56 3.70
C ASN A 185 8.75 3.50 2.84
N GLY A 186 8.46 3.64 1.54
CA GLY A 186 9.24 4.50 0.65
C GLY A 186 10.50 3.86 0.06
N GLU A 187 10.79 2.59 0.38
CA GLU A 187 11.94 1.84 -0.14
C GLU A 187 11.54 0.57 -0.87
N TYR A 188 12.32 0.17 -1.87
CA TYR A 188 12.24 -1.19 -2.41
C TYR A 188 12.84 -2.18 -1.41
N VAL A 189 12.14 -3.29 -1.18
CA VAL A 189 12.53 -4.35 -0.26
C VAL A 189 12.25 -5.72 -0.88
N GLY A 190 12.93 -6.77 -0.44
CA GLY A 190 12.72 -8.13 -0.93
C GLY A 190 14.03 -8.84 -1.24
N PHE A 191 13.93 -10.13 -1.51
CA PHE A 191 15.06 -11.00 -1.80
C PHE A 191 15.86 -10.50 -3.01
N ASP A 192 15.23 -10.23 -4.14
CA ASP A 192 15.91 -9.78 -5.35
C ASP A 192 16.47 -8.36 -5.19
N ILE A 193 15.75 -7.51 -4.45
CA ILE A 193 16.19 -6.15 -4.12
C ILE A 193 17.47 -6.17 -3.29
N GLU A 194 17.51 -7.00 -2.25
CA GLU A 194 18.69 -7.17 -1.41
C GLU A 194 19.87 -7.72 -2.20
N MET A 195 19.63 -8.70 -3.08
CA MET A 195 20.69 -9.26 -3.93
C MET A 195 21.30 -8.19 -4.84
N ILE A 196 20.47 -7.35 -5.48
CA ILE A 196 20.94 -6.24 -6.32
C ILE A 196 21.69 -5.20 -5.48
N ARG A 197 21.19 -4.84 -4.29
CA ARG A 197 21.88 -3.86 -3.43
C ARG A 197 23.23 -4.38 -2.93
N ASN A 198 23.31 -5.67 -2.59
CA ASN A 198 24.57 -6.33 -2.22
C ASN A 198 25.57 -6.31 -3.37
N PHE A 199 25.13 -6.64 -4.59
CA PHE A 199 25.93 -6.53 -5.80
C PHE A 199 26.41 -5.10 -6.06
N ALA A 200 25.51 -4.11 -5.94
CA ALA A 200 25.85 -2.71 -6.16
C ALA A 200 26.85 -2.19 -5.13
N GLN A 201 26.71 -2.60 -3.86
CA GLN A 201 27.65 -2.24 -2.81
C GLN A 201 29.05 -2.80 -3.06
N LYS A 202 29.12 -4.08 -3.48
CA LYS A 202 30.36 -4.78 -3.84
C LYS A 202 31.08 -4.08 -4.99
N GLU A 203 30.35 -3.81 -6.07
CA GLU A 203 30.87 -3.22 -7.31
C GLU A 203 30.97 -1.69 -7.26
N LYS A 204 30.61 -1.07 -6.13
CA LYS A 204 30.54 0.39 -5.95
C LYS A 204 29.69 1.06 -7.04
N LEU A 205 28.56 0.44 -7.40
CA LEU A 205 27.59 0.95 -8.36
C LEU A 205 26.51 1.76 -7.65
N LYS A 206 25.88 2.68 -8.37
CA LYS A 206 24.68 3.39 -7.92
C LYS A 206 23.45 2.74 -8.53
N VAL A 207 22.65 2.05 -7.72
CA VAL A 207 21.42 1.39 -8.20
C VAL A 207 20.23 2.34 -8.13
N GLU A 208 19.46 2.39 -9.21
CA GLU A 208 18.12 2.95 -9.26
C GLU A 208 17.13 1.86 -9.65
N PHE A 209 16.06 1.69 -8.87
CA PHE A 209 15.02 0.71 -9.16
C PHE A 209 13.91 1.35 -10.00
N ALA A 210 13.59 0.74 -11.13
CA ALA A 210 12.51 1.15 -12.03
C ALA A 210 11.30 0.22 -11.83
N PRO A 211 10.16 0.73 -11.32
CA PRO A 211 8.96 -0.08 -11.11
C PRO A 211 8.27 -0.33 -12.45
N LEU A 212 8.12 -1.59 -12.85
CA LEU A 212 7.56 -2.01 -14.14
C LEU A 212 6.37 -2.95 -13.95
N GLU A 213 5.48 -3.07 -14.94
CA GLU A 213 4.60 -4.25 -14.97
C GLU A 213 5.45 -5.49 -15.22
N PHE A 214 5.11 -6.63 -14.59
CA PHE A 214 5.87 -7.87 -14.78
C PHE A 214 5.99 -8.24 -16.26
N SER A 215 4.90 -8.08 -17.03
CA SER A 215 4.87 -8.32 -18.48
C SER A 215 5.76 -7.38 -19.29
N ALA A 216 6.18 -6.26 -18.72
CA ALA A 216 7.03 -5.27 -19.39
C ALA A 216 8.53 -5.46 -19.11
N LEU A 217 8.92 -6.34 -18.19
CA LEU A 217 10.32 -6.51 -17.76
C LEU A 217 11.26 -6.89 -18.92
N ILE A 218 10.93 -7.95 -19.66
CA ILE A 218 11.77 -8.44 -20.78
C ILE A 218 11.89 -7.39 -21.88
N ALA A 219 10.79 -6.73 -22.25
CA ALA A 219 10.80 -5.71 -23.28
C ALA A 219 11.62 -4.48 -22.87
N SER A 220 11.48 -4.03 -21.61
CA SER A 220 12.23 -2.91 -21.05
C SER A 220 13.73 -3.18 -21.01
N LEU A 221 14.10 -4.42 -20.67
CA LEU A 221 15.49 -4.87 -20.67
C LEU A 221 16.04 -4.94 -22.09
N ALA A 222 15.34 -5.62 -23.00
CA ALA A 222 15.77 -5.77 -24.39
C ALA A 222 15.93 -4.41 -25.11
N SER A 223 15.06 -3.44 -24.80
CA SER A 223 15.13 -2.09 -25.37
C SER A 223 16.21 -1.20 -24.75
N GLY A 224 16.94 -1.66 -23.72
CA GLY A 224 18.02 -0.88 -23.08
C GLY A 224 17.57 0.17 -22.08
N LYS A 225 16.32 0.13 -21.61
CA LYS A 225 15.79 1.10 -20.64
C LYS A 225 16.18 0.81 -19.20
N VAL A 226 16.39 -0.47 -18.93
CA VAL A 226 16.95 -0.96 -17.69
C VAL A 226 18.16 -1.80 -18.06
N ASP A 227 19.18 -1.75 -17.21
CA ASP A 227 20.44 -2.47 -17.41
C ASP A 227 20.32 -3.93 -16.99
N MET A 228 19.43 -4.18 -16.02
CA MET A 228 19.12 -5.50 -15.48
C MET A 228 17.67 -5.59 -15.02
N ILE A 229 17.13 -6.81 -14.91
CA ILE A 229 15.82 -7.08 -14.30
C ILE A 229 15.92 -8.17 -13.25
N ALA A 230 15.21 -7.99 -12.15
CA ALA A 230 15.15 -8.94 -11.06
C ALA A 230 13.74 -8.96 -10.48
N ASP A 231 13.08 -10.10 -10.60
CA ASP A 231 11.76 -10.29 -10.02
C ASP A 231 11.35 -11.76 -9.99
N SER A 232 12.27 -12.63 -9.56
CA SER A 232 12.17 -14.09 -9.69
C SER A 232 11.80 -14.52 -11.12
N ILE A 233 12.49 -13.95 -12.11
CA ILE A 233 12.19 -14.19 -13.51
C ILE A 233 12.75 -15.53 -13.99
N SER A 234 11.87 -16.42 -14.46
CA SER A 234 12.28 -17.73 -14.99
C SER A 234 13.12 -17.59 -16.26
N ILE A 235 14.23 -18.33 -16.30
CA ILE A 235 15.08 -18.50 -17.47
C ILE A 235 14.36 -19.44 -18.45
N THR A 236 14.13 -18.97 -19.68
CA THR A 236 13.57 -19.80 -20.76
C THR A 236 14.33 -19.55 -22.06
N GLU A 237 14.35 -20.53 -22.96
CA GLU A 237 14.96 -20.39 -24.29
C GLU A 237 14.37 -19.21 -25.07
N GLU A 238 13.06 -19.00 -24.95
CA GLU A 238 12.37 -17.88 -25.61
C GLU A 238 12.86 -16.53 -25.11
N ARG A 239 12.98 -16.35 -23.79
CA ARG A 239 13.49 -15.10 -23.20
C ARG A 239 14.98 -14.92 -23.50
N GLN A 240 15.77 -16.01 -23.54
CA GLN A 240 17.19 -15.99 -23.89
C GLN A 240 17.46 -15.54 -25.33
N LYS A 241 16.47 -15.62 -26.24
CA LYS A 241 16.59 -15.01 -27.58
C LYS A 241 16.61 -13.49 -27.51
N LEU A 242 15.90 -12.91 -26.54
CA LEU A 242 15.70 -11.46 -26.40
C LEU A 242 16.70 -10.80 -25.44
N VAL A 243 17.03 -11.45 -24.33
CA VAL A 243 17.90 -10.93 -23.26
C VAL A 243 18.89 -12.00 -22.79
N ASP A 244 19.95 -11.62 -22.10
CA ASP A 244 20.86 -12.57 -21.45
C ASP A 244 20.44 -12.80 -19.99
N PHE A 245 20.78 -13.95 -19.43
CA PHE A 245 20.56 -14.25 -18.01
C PHE A 245 21.87 -14.53 -17.28
N SER A 246 21.88 -14.26 -15.97
CA SER A 246 22.89 -14.80 -15.06
C SER A 246 22.84 -16.33 -15.05
N ASN A 247 23.87 -16.93 -14.43
CA ASN A 247 23.73 -18.27 -13.90
C ASN A 247 22.51 -18.34 -12.95
N PRO A 248 21.79 -19.47 -12.88
CA PRO A 248 20.64 -19.57 -12.00
C PRO A 248 21.06 -19.42 -10.55
N TYR A 249 20.36 -18.55 -9.82
CA TYR A 249 20.62 -18.32 -8.39
C TYR A 249 19.69 -19.12 -7.49
N MET A 250 18.55 -19.58 -8.02
CA MET A 250 17.67 -20.53 -7.34
C MET A 250 16.85 -21.34 -8.33
N SER A 251 16.40 -22.51 -7.88
CA SER A 251 15.31 -23.24 -8.52
C SER A 251 14.03 -22.97 -7.74
N GLU A 252 13.02 -22.43 -8.41
CA GLU A 252 11.75 -22.08 -7.79
C GLU A 252 10.65 -23.06 -8.21
N LYS A 253 9.92 -23.58 -7.20
CA LYS A 253 8.71 -24.37 -7.41
C LYS A 253 7.51 -23.46 -7.66
N THR A 254 6.61 -23.93 -8.50
CA THR A 254 5.31 -23.29 -8.78
C THR A 254 4.23 -24.04 -8.02
N PHE A 255 3.40 -23.29 -7.31
CA PHE A 255 2.32 -23.82 -6.49
C PHE A 255 0.99 -23.64 -7.22
N VAL A 256 0.04 -24.51 -6.89
CA VAL A 256 -1.37 -24.28 -7.23
C VAL A 256 -2.14 -24.03 -5.96
N LEU A 257 -2.87 -22.92 -5.91
CA LEU A 257 -3.73 -22.57 -4.79
C LEU A 257 -5.20 -22.72 -5.17
N VAL A 258 -6.02 -23.14 -4.21
CA VAL A 258 -7.48 -23.28 -4.35
C VAL A 258 -8.14 -22.84 -3.04
N LEU A 259 -9.45 -22.59 -3.03
CA LEU A 259 -10.16 -22.43 -1.76
C LEU A 259 -10.16 -23.75 -0.98
N LYS A 260 -9.92 -23.69 0.33
CA LYS A 260 -9.95 -24.89 1.20
C LYS A 260 -11.29 -25.61 1.16
N THR A 261 -12.39 -24.87 0.94
CA THR A 261 -13.73 -25.45 0.75
C THR A 261 -13.82 -26.34 -0.48
N ASN A 262 -12.94 -26.16 -1.47
CA ASN A 262 -12.91 -26.92 -2.71
C ASN A 262 -11.91 -28.09 -2.64
N LEU A 263 -11.06 -28.21 -1.60
CA LEU A 263 -10.15 -29.34 -1.42
C LEU A 263 -10.89 -30.58 -0.91
N ALA A 264 -10.73 -31.72 -1.57
CA ALA A 264 -11.29 -32.97 -1.06
C ALA A 264 -10.59 -33.42 0.23
N GLY A 265 -11.38 -33.76 1.26
CA GLY A 265 -10.88 -34.19 2.57
C GLY A 265 -10.98 -33.15 3.69
N GLN A 266 -11.35 -31.90 3.39
CA GLN A 266 -11.69 -30.85 4.37
C GLN A 266 -13.16 -30.42 4.30
N SER A 267 -14.07 -31.34 3.97
CA SER A 267 -15.52 -31.07 3.94
C SER A 267 -16.18 -30.99 5.34
N GLY A 268 -15.40 -30.96 6.42
CA GLY A 268 -15.88 -30.77 7.78
C GLY A 268 -15.22 -29.57 8.45
N GLY A 269 -15.85 -28.39 8.37
CA GLY A 269 -15.58 -27.33 9.35
C GLY A 269 -15.49 -25.89 8.83
N VAL A 270 -15.35 -25.63 7.53
CA VAL A 270 -15.37 -24.24 7.04
C VAL A 270 -16.81 -23.83 6.76
N LYS A 271 -17.48 -23.28 7.79
CA LYS A 271 -18.74 -22.55 7.58
C LYS A 271 -18.48 -21.47 6.52
N ALA A 272 -19.34 -21.44 5.51
CA ALA A 272 -19.36 -20.42 4.47
C ALA A 272 -19.06 -19.04 5.05
N ALA A 273 -18.20 -18.29 4.35
CA ALA A 273 -17.77 -16.94 4.70
C ALA A 273 -18.87 -16.17 5.44
N THR A 274 -18.55 -15.73 6.65
CA THR A 274 -19.40 -14.86 7.45
C THR A 274 -19.95 -13.73 6.58
N PRO A 275 -21.26 -13.40 6.66
CA PRO A 275 -21.79 -12.28 5.93
C PRO A 275 -21.04 -11.01 6.36
N VAL A 276 -20.73 -10.18 5.38
CA VAL A 276 -19.99 -8.92 5.52
C VAL A 276 -20.56 -8.11 6.68
N LYS A 277 -19.67 -7.60 7.56
CA LYS A 277 -19.99 -6.68 8.66
C LYS A 277 -20.79 -5.47 8.15
N SER A 278 -21.50 -4.80 9.06
CA SER A 278 -22.05 -3.46 8.80
C SER A 278 -20.94 -2.51 8.30
N TRP A 279 -21.12 -2.01 7.07
CA TRP A 279 -20.13 -1.29 6.27
C TRP A 279 -19.54 -0.03 6.95
N SER A 280 -20.28 0.63 7.84
CA SER A 280 -19.83 1.83 8.56
C SER A 280 -18.73 1.58 9.61
N ALA A 281 -18.70 0.40 10.25
CA ALA A 281 -17.65 0.03 11.21
C ALA A 281 -16.37 -0.49 10.52
N ASP A 282 -16.48 -0.91 9.26
CA ASP A 282 -15.39 -1.43 8.43
C ASP A 282 -14.62 -0.30 7.71
N LEU A 283 -15.25 0.87 7.52
CA LEU A 283 -14.66 1.99 6.80
C LEU A 283 -13.46 2.61 7.54
N ALA A 284 -13.52 2.79 8.86
CA ALA A 284 -12.42 3.37 9.63
C ALA A 284 -11.18 2.46 9.64
N ASP A 285 -11.38 1.15 9.81
CA ASP A 285 -10.31 0.15 9.74
C ASP A 285 -9.66 0.14 8.34
N ARG A 286 -10.48 0.21 7.27
CA ARG A 286 -9.99 0.30 5.88
C ARG A 286 -9.28 1.60 5.58
N ILE A 287 -9.78 2.72 6.08
CA ILE A 287 -9.12 4.02 5.98
C ILE A 287 -7.75 3.94 6.64
N HIS A 288 -7.68 3.43 7.87
CA HIS A 288 -6.42 3.34 8.60
C HIS A 288 -5.43 2.41 7.90
N SER A 289 -5.84 1.20 7.48
CA SER A 289 -4.97 0.24 6.81
C SER A 289 -4.52 0.69 5.42
N ASN A 290 -5.41 1.27 4.61
CA ASN A 290 -5.07 1.65 3.23
C ASN A 290 -4.36 3.00 3.12
N LEU A 291 -4.49 3.90 4.10
CA LEU A 291 -3.94 5.26 4.02
C LEU A 291 -2.93 5.57 5.12
N TRP A 292 -3.23 5.32 6.39
CA TRP A 292 -2.37 5.75 7.52
C TRP A 292 -1.23 4.76 7.79
N GLN A 293 -1.51 3.46 7.75
CA GLN A 293 -0.49 2.42 7.91
C GLN A 293 0.57 2.55 6.80
N GLU A 294 1.86 2.53 7.19
CA GLU A 294 3.02 2.73 6.30
C GLU A 294 3.02 4.06 5.51
N ASN A 295 2.27 5.08 5.97
CA ASN A 295 2.16 6.37 5.28
C ASN A 295 1.73 6.24 3.80
N ARG A 296 0.88 5.26 3.48
CA ARG A 296 0.43 4.96 2.10
C ARG A 296 -0.29 6.13 1.42
N TYR A 297 -0.83 7.09 2.18
CA TYR A 297 -1.37 8.34 1.64
C TYR A 297 -0.35 9.13 0.78
N LEU A 298 0.97 8.98 1.04
CA LEU A 298 2.02 9.62 0.24
C LEU A 298 2.07 9.05 -1.19
N LEU A 299 1.83 7.75 -1.37
CA LEU A 299 1.75 7.12 -2.70
C LEU A 299 0.60 7.73 -3.53
N ILE A 300 -0.54 7.97 -2.89
CA ILE A 300 -1.71 8.58 -3.53
C ILE A 300 -1.39 10.02 -3.92
N TRP A 301 -0.72 10.77 -3.04
CA TRP A 301 -0.29 12.13 -3.31
C TRP A 301 0.66 12.22 -4.51
N ASP A 302 1.68 11.36 -4.57
CA ASP A 302 2.64 11.32 -5.67
C ASP A 302 1.99 10.88 -6.98
N GLY A 303 1.10 9.88 -6.94
CA GLY A 303 0.31 9.46 -8.09
C GLY A 303 -0.62 10.56 -8.62
N LEU A 304 -1.28 11.30 -7.72
CA LEU A 304 -2.11 12.46 -8.05
C LEU A 304 -1.30 13.57 -8.72
N LYS A 305 -0.14 13.93 -8.14
CA LYS A 305 0.77 14.93 -8.69
C LYS A 305 1.21 14.56 -10.11
N THR A 306 1.63 13.31 -10.32
CA THR A 306 2.07 12.81 -11.62
C THR A 306 0.95 12.85 -12.66
N THR A 307 -0.26 12.45 -12.26
CA THR A 307 -1.48 12.51 -13.09
C THR A 307 -1.75 13.94 -13.60
N LEU A 308 -1.66 14.92 -12.70
CA LEU A 308 -1.88 16.33 -13.03
C LEU A 308 -0.79 16.89 -13.95
N ILE A 309 0.48 16.56 -13.68
CA ILE A 309 1.62 17.00 -14.53
C ILE A 309 1.43 16.51 -15.96
N ILE A 310 1.15 15.21 -16.15
CA ILE A 310 0.95 14.64 -17.48
C ILE A 310 -0.24 15.29 -18.17
N SER A 311 -1.38 15.39 -17.48
CA SER A 311 -2.61 15.96 -18.05
C SER A 311 -2.43 17.41 -18.50
N VAL A 312 -1.83 18.26 -17.66
CA VAL A 312 -1.66 19.69 -17.98
C VAL A 312 -0.66 19.88 -19.12
N LEU A 313 0.48 19.18 -19.09
CA LEU A 313 1.49 19.34 -20.14
C LEU A 313 1.01 18.77 -21.48
N SER A 314 0.32 17.62 -21.49
CA SER A 314 -0.30 17.07 -22.70
C SER A 314 -1.41 17.96 -23.25
N LEU A 315 -2.20 18.59 -22.36
CA LEU A 315 -3.22 19.55 -22.76
C LEU A 315 -2.59 20.74 -23.49
N LEU A 316 -1.57 21.37 -22.90
CA LEU A 316 -0.89 22.52 -23.49
C LEU A 316 -0.24 22.16 -24.84
N LEU A 317 0.55 21.07 -24.85
CA LEU A 317 1.23 20.60 -26.04
C LEU A 317 0.23 20.23 -27.14
N GLY A 318 -0.78 19.43 -26.80
CA GLY A 318 -1.75 18.92 -27.75
C GLY A 318 -2.67 20.02 -28.31
N THR A 319 -2.98 21.05 -27.53
CA THR A 319 -3.74 22.21 -28.04
C THR A 319 -2.95 23.01 -29.05
N LEU A 320 -1.67 23.27 -28.74
CA LEU A 320 -0.76 24.00 -29.63
C LEU A 320 -0.54 23.22 -30.93
N LEU A 321 -0.20 21.94 -30.82
CA LEU A 321 -0.01 21.04 -31.97
C LEU A 321 -1.32 20.88 -32.76
N GLY A 322 -2.46 20.76 -32.08
CA GLY A 322 -3.78 20.65 -32.72
C GLY A 322 -4.13 21.90 -33.54
N ALA A 323 -3.81 23.10 -33.05
CA ALA A 323 -3.96 24.33 -33.82
C ALA A 323 -3.07 24.35 -35.08
N ALA A 324 -1.81 23.94 -34.95
CA ALA A 324 -0.88 23.84 -36.09
C ALA A 324 -1.35 22.82 -37.13
N VAL A 325 -1.76 21.63 -36.70
CA VAL A 325 -2.28 20.57 -37.57
C VAL A 325 -3.60 21.01 -38.23
N CYS A 326 -4.49 21.69 -37.50
CA CYS A 326 -5.70 22.29 -38.06
C CYS A 326 -5.37 23.26 -39.21
N TYR A 327 -4.41 24.16 -39.00
CA TYR A 327 -3.97 25.12 -40.01
C TYR A 327 -3.46 24.41 -41.27
N LEU A 328 -2.59 23.40 -41.13
CA LEU A 328 -2.11 22.59 -42.26
C LEU A 328 -3.25 21.85 -42.97
N ARG A 329 -4.19 21.30 -42.20
CA ARG A 329 -5.33 20.53 -42.72
C ARG A 329 -6.34 21.39 -43.49
N MET A 330 -6.43 22.68 -43.16
CA MET A 330 -7.28 23.67 -43.83
C MET A 330 -6.63 24.33 -45.05
N SER A 331 -5.34 24.08 -45.28
CA SER A 331 -4.65 24.62 -46.45
C SER A 331 -5.21 24.06 -47.77
N GLY A 332 -5.28 24.91 -48.79
CA GLY A 332 -5.71 24.50 -50.14
C GLY A 332 -4.68 23.66 -50.89
N ARG A 333 -3.44 23.56 -50.39
CA ARG A 333 -2.35 22.82 -51.04
C ARG A 333 -2.30 21.39 -50.52
N SER A 334 -2.35 20.41 -51.44
CA SER A 334 -2.33 18.99 -51.10
C SER A 334 -1.09 18.58 -50.27
N VAL A 335 0.05 19.22 -50.50
CA VAL A 335 1.33 18.97 -49.80
C VAL A 335 1.22 19.14 -48.28
N PHE A 336 0.38 20.04 -47.79
CA PHE A 336 0.19 20.26 -46.34
C PHE A 336 -1.04 19.54 -45.80
N ASN A 337 -2.11 19.48 -46.61
CA ASN A 337 -3.36 18.82 -46.23
C ASN A 337 -3.20 17.29 -46.11
N CYS A 338 -2.48 16.66 -47.03
CA CYS A 338 -2.32 15.20 -47.06
C CYS A 338 -1.59 14.67 -45.82
N PRO A 339 -0.40 15.18 -45.43
CA PRO A 339 0.28 14.75 -44.21
C PRO A 339 -0.54 15.01 -42.94
N ALA A 340 -1.21 16.16 -42.84
CA ALA A 340 -2.07 16.48 -41.69
C ALA A 340 -3.25 15.50 -41.58
N ARG A 341 -3.87 15.12 -42.71
CA ARG A 341 -4.93 14.11 -42.75
C ARG A 341 -4.42 12.73 -42.34
N LEU A 342 -3.26 12.32 -42.85
CA LEU A 342 -2.64 11.05 -42.47
C LEU A 342 -2.34 11.00 -40.98
N TYR A 343 -1.73 12.06 -40.43
CA TYR A 343 -1.48 12.18 -38.99
C TYR A 343 -2.76 12.05 -38.16
N ILE A 344 -3.82 12.79 -38.51
CA ILE A 344 -5.10 12.73 -37.80
C ILE A 344 -5.67 11.32 -37.83
N SER A 345 -5.72 10.69 -39.02
CA SER A 345 -6.25 9.33 -39.19
C SER A 345 -5.45 8.29 -38.39
N LEU A 346 -4.12 8.41 -38.40
CA LEU A 346 -3.23 7.48 -37.70
C LEU A 346 -3.35 7.62 -36.18
N MET A 347 -3.23 8.86 -35.67
CA MET A 347 -3.26 9.10 -34.22
C MET A 347 -4.62 8.77 -33.60
N ARG A 348 -5.72 8.95 -34.32
CA ARG A 348 -7.07 8.57 -33.85
C ARG A 348 -7.39 7.09 -34.06
N GLY A 349 -6.70 6.42 -35.00
CA GLY A 349 -6.91 5.01 -35.32
C GLY A 349 -6.15 4.05 -34.40
N ILE A 350 -5.02 4.49 -33.82
CA ILE A 350 -4.22 3.66 -32.91
C ILE A 350 -4.77 3.76 -31.47
N PRO A 351 -5.02 2.63 -30.78
CA PRO A 351 -5.37 2.65 -29.37
C PRO A 351 -4.32 3.39 -28.55
N VAL A 352 -4.75 4.30 -27.67
CA VAL A 352 -3.82 5.19 -26.94
C VAL A 352 -2.80 4.43 -26.07
N LEU A 353 -3.19 3.28 -25.50
CA LEU A 353 -2.27 2.39 -24.77
C LEU A 353 -1.14 1.88 -25.69
N VAL A 354 -1.49 1.41 -26.89
CA VAL A 354 -0.53 0.91 -27.87
C VAL A 354 0.38 2.03 -28.35
N LEU A 355 -0.18 3.22 -28.61
CA LEU A 355 0.60 4.41 -28.96
C LEU A 355 1.62 4.75 -27.85
N LEU A 356 1.20 4.72 -26.59
CA LEU A 356 2.08 4.97 -25.44
C LEU A 356 3.20 3.93 -25.38
N MET A 357 2.88 2.65 -25.52
CA MET A 357 3.85 1.55 -25.53
C MET A 357 4.85 1.66 -26.68
N ILE A 358 4.41 1.95 -27.91
CA ILE A 358 5.31 2.12 -29.06
C ILE A 358 6.21 3.34 -28.86
N THR A 359 5.63 4.46 -28.44
CA THR A 359 6.36 5.70 -28.21
C THR A 359 7.43 5.49 -27.14
N TYR A 360 7.09 4.80 -26.07
CA TYR A 360 8.04 4.43 -25.03
C TYR A 360 9.04 3.38 -25.55
N TYR A 361 8.63 2.14 -25.81
CA TYR A 361 9.53 0.99 -26.00
C TYR A 361 10.26 0.94 -27.34
N VAL A 362 9.78 1.64 -28.36
CA VAL A 362 10.34 1.58 -29.71
C VAL A 362 10.96 2.93 -30.10
N ILE A 363 10.17 4.01 -30.09
CA ILE A 363 10.64 5.32 -30.55
C ILE A 363 11.70 5.90 -29.62
N PHE A 364 11.44 5.85 -28.30
CA PHE A 364 12.34 6.35 -27.28
C PHE A 364 13.05 5.22 -26.51
N ALA A 365 13.29 4.08 -27.16
CA ALA A 365 13.99 2.94 -26.56
C ALA A 365 15.36 3.32 -25.97
N ASN A 366 16.16 4.03 -26.77
CA ASN A 366 17.55 4.39 -26.44
C ASN A 366 17.71 5.85 -25.99
N SER A 367 16.63 6.51 -25.58
CA SER A 367 16.70 7.90 -25.11
C SER A 367 16.67 7.95 -23.58
N SER A 368 17.41 8.88 -22.99
CA SER A 368 17.40 9.14 -21.54
C SER A 368 16.22 10.02 -21.11
N ILE A 369 15.17 10.10 -21.92
CA ILE A 369 14.01 10.96 -21.67
C ILE A 369 13.16 10.34 -20.57
N SER A 370 12.73 11.18 -19.61
CA SER A 370 11.84 10.75 -18.54
C SER A 370 10.56 10.09 -19.09
N PRO A 371 10.13 8.94 -18.54
CA PRO A 371 8.88 8.29 -18.96
C PRO A 371 7.64 9.20 -18.87
N VAL A 372 7.64 10.15 -17.93
CA VAL A 372 6.60 11.19 -17.80
C VAL A 372 6.55 12.08 -19.04
N ILE A 373 7.71 12.50 -19.58
CA ILE A 373 7.78 13.32 -20.79
C ILE A 373 7.31 12.49 -22.00
N VAL A 374 7.68 11.21 -22.07
CA VAL A 374 7.23 10.32 -23.14
C VAL A 374 5.71 10.17 -23.13
N ALA A 375 5.11 10.00 -21.95
CA ALA A 375 3.66 10.01 -21.79
C ALA A 375 3.05 11.36 -22.23
N VAL A 376 3.67 12.47 -21.85
CA VAL A 376 3.23 13.81 -22.27
C VAL A 376 3.20 13.95 -23.79
N LEU A 377 4.25 13.48 -24.48
CA LEU A 377 4.35 13.50 -25.94
C LEU A 377 3.31 12.59 -26.58
N ALA A 378 3.19 11.33 -26.12
CA ALA A 378 2.24 10.36 -26.66
C ALA A 378 0.79 10.86 -26.55
N PHE A 379 0.38 11.27 -25.35
CA PHE A 379 -0.97 11.79 -25.14
C PHE A 379 -1.17 13.16 -25.78
N GLY A 380 -0.15 14.03 -25.80
CA GLY A 380 -0.23 15.34 -26.45
C GLY A 380 -0.42 15.21 -27.97
N MET A 381 0.29 14.29 -28.63
CA MET A 381 0.09 13.99 -30.05
C MET A 381 -1.28 13.37 -30.32
N ASN A 382 -1.73 12.44 -29.48
CA ASN A 382 -3.08 11.87 -29.63
C ASN A 382 -4.16 12.95 -29.48
N PHE A 383 -4.07 13.75 -28.42
CA PHE A 383 -4.98 14.87 -28.14
C PHE A 383 -4.97 15.92 -29.26
N ALA A 384 -3.80 16.23 -29.83
CA ALA A 384 -3.68 17.16 -30.95
C ALA A 384 -4.48 16.74 -32.17
N ALA A 385 -4.57 15.44 -32.47
CA ALA A 385 -5.35 14.94 -33.60
C ALA A 385 -6.87 15.16 -33.41
N TYR A 386 -7.38 14.97 -32.19
CA TYR A 386 -8.77 15.28 -31.84
C TYR A 386 -9.02 16.79 -31.88
N VAL A 387 -8.14 17.58 -31.25
CA VAL A 387 -8.23 19.05 -31.23
C VAL A 387 -8.20 19.64 -32.63
N ALA A 388 -7.35 19.15 -33.52
CA ALA A 388 -7.27 19.63 -34.89
C ALA A 388 -8.59 19.49 -35.64
N GLU A 389 -9.28 18.35 -35.51
CA GLU A 389 -10.59 18.13 -36.14
C GLU A 389 -11.70 18.94 -35.47
N MET A 390 -11.66 19.12 -34.15
CA MET A 390 -12.58 19.98 -33.43
C MET A 390 -12.45 21.44 -33.88
N PHE A 391 -11.23 21.98 -33.93
CA PHE A 391 -10.96 23.34 -34.38
C PHE A 391 -11.37 23.52 -35.84
N ARG A 392 -11.00 22.58 -36.72
CA ARG A 392 -11.39 22.62 -38.14
C ARG A 392 -12.91 22.70 -38.29
N THR A 393 -13.63 21.81 -37.62
CA THR A 393 -15.10 21.74 -37.70
C THR A 393 -15.74 23.02 -37.17
N ALA A 394 -15.24 23.55 -36.05
CA ALA A 394 -15.73 24.81 -35.49
C ALA A 394 -15.51 26.00 -36.42
N ILE A 395 -14.31 26.12 -37.03
CA ILE A 395 -14.01 27.20 -37.98
C ILE A 395 -14.87 27.07 -39.25
N THR A 396 -14.96 25.87 -39.84
CA THR A 396 -15.75 25.66 -41.07
C THR A 396 -17.25 25.80 -40.87
N SER A 397 -17.74 25.70 -39.64
CA SER A 397 -19.16 25.87 -39.34
C SER A 397 -19.63 27.34 -39.44
N ILE A 398 -18.69 28.30 -39.44
CA ILE A 398 -19.01 29.73 -39.54
C ILE A 398 -19.28 30.07 -41.00
N ASP A 399 -20.34 30.84 -41.23
CA ASP A 399 -20.77 31.23 -42.57
C ASP A 399 -19.65 32.02 -43.29
N LYS A 400 -19.38 31.66 -44.55
CA LYS A 400 -18.33 32.30 -45.36
C LYS A 400 -18.60 33.78 -45.58
N GLY A 401 -19.87 34.20 -45.63
CA GLY A 401 -20.28 35.59 -45.74
C GLY A 401 -19.76 36.48 -44.61
N GLN A 402 -19.50 35.93 -43.41
CA GLN A 402 -18.85 36.67 -42.32
C GLN A 402 -17.40 37.02 -42.65
N THR A 403 -16.70 36.12 -43.36
CA THR A 403 -15.32 36.35 -43.79
C THR A 403 -15.28 37.33 -44.95
N GLU A 404 -16.19 37.17 -45.92
CA GLU A 404 -16.33 38.08 -47.07
C GLU A 404 -16.71 39.50 -46.64
N ALA A 405 -17.63 39.66 -45.68
CA ALA A 405 -18.02 40.95 -45.13
C ALA A 405 -16.88 41.64 -44.37
N GLY A 406 -16.06 40.89 -43.62
CA GLY A 406 -14.89 41.42 -42.92
C GLY A 406 -13.86 41.98 -43.90
N ILE A 407 -13.55 41.24 -44.95
CA ILE A 407 -12.63 41.66 -46.01
C ILE A 407 -13.19 42.87 -46.78
N ALA A 408 -14.49 42.87 -47.11
CA ALA A 408 -15.15 44.00 -47.77
C ALA A 408 -15.18 45.27 -46.90
N SER A 409 -15.16 45.12 -45.58
CA SER A 409 -15.07 46.23 -44.61
C SER A 409 -13.63 46.73 -44.38
N GLY A 410 -12.65 46.19 -45.12
CA GLY A 410 -11.25 46.63 -45.06
C GLY A 410 -10.35 45.85 -44.08
N PHE A 411 -10.84 44.78 -43.44
CA PHE A 411 -9.97 43.91 -42.63
C PHE A 411 -9.09 43.02 -43.51
N THR A 412 -7.85 42.80 -43.06
CA THR A 412 -7.00 41.75 -43.65
C THR A 412 -7.55 40.35 -43.32
N PRO A 413 -7.15 39.29 -44.06
CA PRO A 413 -7.58 37.92 -43.74
C PRO A 413 -7.25 37.50 -42.29
N LEU A 414 -6.10 37.94 -41.77
CA LEU A 414 -5.70 37.66 -40.39
C LEU A 414 -6.58 38.43 -39.39
N GLN A 415 -6.86 39.71 -39.64
CA GLN A 415 -7.76 40.51 -38.81
C GLN A 415 -9.19 39.94 -38.82
N THR A 416 -9.69 39.57 -40.00
CA THR A 416 -10.98 38.90 -40.18
C THR A 416 -11.04 37.61 -39.37
N PHE A 417 -9.99 36.78 -39.44
CA PHE A 417 -9.92 35.55 -38.64
C PHE A 417 -9.90 35.85 -37.14
N VAL A 418 -8.99 36.70 -36.66
CA VAL A 418 -8.79 36.96 -35.22
C VAL A 418 -9.99 37.66 -34.57
N TYR A 419 -10.59 38.64 -35.25
CA TYR A 419 -11.65 39.47 -34.66
C TYR A 419 -13.07 38.97 -34.95
N ILE A 420 -13.31 38.23 -36.04
CA ILE A 420 -14.65 37.78 -36.43
C ILE A 420 -14.80 36.27 -36.26
N VAL A 421 -13.92 35.48 -36.88
CA VAL A 421 -14.08 34.02 -36.97
C VAL A 421 -13.68 33.32 -35.68
N LEU A 422 -12.50 33.63 -35.14
CA LEU A 422 -11.90 32.97 -33.98
C LEU A 422 -12.79 33.05 -32.73
N PRO A 423 -13.34 34.20 -32.32
CA PRO A 423 -14.20 34.28 -31.12
C PRO A 423 -15.47 33.42 -31.25
N GLN A 424 -16.04 33.37 -32.45
CA GLN A 424 -17.20 32.53 -32.75
C GLN A 424 -16.84 31.04 -32.76
N ALA A 425 -15.69 30.68 -33.35
CA ALA A 425 -15.21 29.30 -33.42
C ALA A 425 -14.87 28.78 -32.03
N THR A 426 -14.20 29.58 -31.19
CA THR A 426 -13.89 29.25 -29.80
C THR A 426 -15.16 28.95 -29.01
N SER A 427 -16.19 29.78 -29.15
CA SER A 427 -17.48 29.58 -28.46
C SER A 427 -18.17 28.28 -28.90
N ARG A 428 -18.02 27.87 -30.16
CA ARG A 428 -18.58 26.61 -30.68
C ARG A 428 -17.78 25.38 -30.28
N VAL A 429 -16.45 25.49 -30.17
CA VAL A 429 -15.59 24.33 -29.89
C VAL A 429 -15.50 24.00 -28.41
N LEU A 430 -15.61 25.01 -27.54
CA LEU A 430 -15.39 24.86 -26.11
C LEU A 430 -16.23 23.75 -25.44
N PRO A 431 -17.52 23.54 -25.78
CA PRO A 431 -18.31 22.46 -25.20
C PRO A 431 -17.75 21.06 -25.51
N VAL A 432 -17.30 20.83 -26.74
CA VAL A 432 -16.72 19.54 -27.16
C VAL A 432 -15.32 19.37 -26.59
N TYR A 433 -14.54 20.46 -26.64
CA TYR A 433 -13.18 20.51 -26.11
C TYR A 433 -13.12 20.11 -24.62
N LYS A 434 -14.08 20.57 -23.80
CA LYS A 434 -14.19 20.15 -22.39
C LYS A 434 -14.27 18.64 -22.21
N GLY A 435 -15.08 17.96 -23.02
CA GLY A 435 -15.21 16.51 -22.98
C GLY A 435 -13.88 15.82 -23.29
N GLU A 436 -13.15 16.34 -24.27
CA GLU A 436 -11.84 15.81 -24.66
C GLU A 436 -10.78 16.01 -23.56
N VAL A 437 -10.78 17.17 -22.87
CA VAL A 437 -9.87 17.41 -21.72
C VAL A 437 -10.12 16.39 -20.60
N ILE A 438 -11.37 16.05 -20.32
CA ILE A 438 -11.71 15.03 -19.32
C ILE A 438 -11.26 13.65 -19.79
N SER A 439 -11.43 13.35 -21.08
CA SER A 439 -10.94 12.10 -21.68
C SER A 439 -9.43 11.97 -21.50
N LEU A 440 -8.66 13.04 -21.76
CA LEU A 440 -7.22 13.09 -21.58
C LEU A 440 -6.79 12.72 -20.16
N VAL A 441 -7.45 13.27 -19.14
CA VAL A 441 -7.16 12.98 -17.72
C VAL A 441 -7.45 11.52 -17.39
N LYS A 442 -8.51 10.94 -17.97
CA LYS A 442 -8.82 9.51 -17.77
C LYS A 442 -7.80 8.62 -18.49
N MET A 443 -7.34 9.01 -19.66
CA MET A 443 -6.34 8.25 -20.42
C MET A 443 -5.01 8.14 -19.68
N THR A 444 -4.69 9.03 -18.74
CA THR A 444 -3.46 8.88 -17.93
C THR A 444 -3.48 7.64 -17.03
N SER A 445 -4.63 7.01 -16.78
CA SER A 445 -4.74 5.80 -15.94
C SER A 445 -3.96 4.60 -16.50
N ILE A 446 -3.48 4.69 -17.74
CA ILE A 446 -2.76 3.61 -18.41
C ILE A 446 -1.23 3.80 -18.39
N VAL A 447 -0.71 4.86 -17.75
CA VAL A 447 0.74 5.13 -17.77
C VAL A 447 1.56 4.16 -16.91
N GLY A 448 0.91 3.40 -16.02
CA GLY A 448 1.55 2.30 -15.28
C GLY A 448 2.29 1.31 -16.18
N TYR A 449 1.80 1.10 -17.40
CA TYR A 449 2.43 0.22 -18.41
C TYR A 449 3.81 0.69 -18.88
N VAL A 450 4.19 1.95 -18.63
CA VAL A 450 5.48 2.53 -19.04
C VAL A 450 6.29 3.05 -17.84
N ALA A 451 6.18 2.35 -16.71
CA ALA A 451 6.93 2.65 -15.48
C ALA A 451 6.60 3.98 -14.79
N VAL A 452 5.44 4.56 -15.10
CA VAL A 452 5.00 5.83 -14.49
C VAL A 452 4.00 5.52 -13.37
N GLN A 453 4.29 6.00 -12.16
CA GLN A 453 3.39 5.87 -11.02
C GLN A 453 2.38 7.01 -10.99
N ASP A 454 1.24 6.79 -11.63
CA ASP A 454 0.08 7.68 -11.55
C ASP A 454 -0.87 7.25 -10.42
N LEU A 455 -2.03 7.90 -10.34
CA LEU A 455 -3.01 7.63 -9.31
C LEU A 455 -3.55 6.18 -9.37
N THR A 456 -3.72 5.63 -10.58
CA THR A 456 -4.15 4.23 -10.74
C THR A 456 -3.07 3.27 -10.25
N LYS A 457 -1.82 3.49 -10.63
CA LYS A 457 -0.70 2.65 -10.18
C LYS A 457 -0.48 2.73 -8.66
N ALA A 458 -0.67 3.90 -8.05
CA ALA A 458 -0.63 4.05 -6.59
C ALA A 458 -1.71 3.19 -5.89
N SER A 459 -2.92 3.14 -6.45
CA SER A 459 -4.00 2.27 -5.97
C SER A 459 -3.65 0.79 -6.07
N ASP A 460 -3.02 0.37 -7.16
CA ASP A 460 -2.59 -1.02 -7.36
C ASP A 460 -1.55 -1.43 -6.33
N ILE A 461 -0.59 -0.56 -6.03
CA ILE A 461 0.43 -0.80 -4.99
C ILE A 461 -0.21 -0.91 -3.60
N ILE A 462 -1.21 -0.09 -3.28
CA ILE A 462 -1.90 -0.18 -1.99
C ILE A 462 -2.68 -1.50 -1.91
N ARG A 463 -3.41 -1.85 -2.97
CA ARG A 463 -4.22 -3.08 -3.05
C ARG A 463 -3.37 -4.34 -2.90
N SER A 464 -2.15 -4.37 -3.47
CA SER A 464 -1.27 -5.52 -3.32
C SER A 464 -0.79 -5.71 -1.88
N ARG A 465 -0.58 -4.61 -1.14
CA ARG A 465 -0.14 -4.67 0.26
C ARG A 465 -1.26 -4.96 1.26
N THR A 466 -2.44 -4.37 1.05
CA THR A 466 -3.54 -4.47 2.02
C THR A 466 -4.44 -5.67 1.75
N PHE A 467 -4.33 -6.27 0.57
CA PHE A 467 -5.29 -7.25 0.04
C PHE A 467 -6.73 -6.71 0.08
N ASP A 468 -6.90 -5.39 0.07
CA ASP A 468 -8.19 -4.72 -0.01
C ASP A 468 -8.35 -4.11 -1.41
N ALA A 469 -9.22 -4.69 -2.25
CA ALA A 469 -9.53 -4.11 -3.55
C ALA A 469 -10.61 -3.03 -3.50
N PHE A 470 -11.52 -3.09 -2.53
CA PHE A 470 -12.71 -2.25 -2.56
C PHE A 470 -12.36 -0.78 -2.25
N PHE A 471 -11.65 -0.55 -1.15
CA PHE A 471 -11.37 0.80 -0.69
C PHE A 471 -10.42 1.58 -1.63
N PRO A 472 -9.26 1.03 -2.06
CA PRO A 472 -8.36 1.74 -2.97
C PRO A 472 -8.99 2.07 -4.33
N LEU A 473 -9.74 1.14 -4.92
CA LEU A 473 -10.41 1.38 -6.20
C LEU A 473 -11.52 2.44 -6.08
N LEU A 474 -12.31 2.39 -5.00
CA LEU A 474 -13.33 3.41 -4.74
C LEU A 474 -12.70 4.78 -4.53
N LEU A 475 -11.65 4.87 -3.71
CA LEU A 475 -10.93 6.11 -3.47
C LEU A 475 -10.36 6.68 -4.77
N THR A 476 -9.75 5.84 -5.59
CA THR A 476 -9.22 6.21 -6.91
C THR A 476 -10.31 6.74 -7.83
N ALA A 477 -11.46 6.07 -7.89
CA ALA A 477 -12.61 6.52 -8.67
C ALA A 477 -13.12 7.90 -8.20
N VAL A 478 -13.22 8.10 -6.88
CA VAL A 478 -13.63 9.39 -6.29
C VAL A 478 -12.62 10.49 -6.62
N LEU A 479 -11.32 10.19 -6.56
CA LEU A 479 -10.27 11.15 -6.88
C LEU A 479 -10.24 11.53 -8.36
N TYR A 480 -10.33 10.57 -9.29
CA TYR A 480 -10.48 10.89 -10.72
C TYR A 480 -11.75 11.69 -11.01
N PHE A 481 -12.85 11.35 -10.35
CA PHE A 481 -14.10 12.11 -10.47
C PHE A 481 -13.93 13.54 -9.95
N ALA A 482 -13.30 13.73 -8.78
CA ALA A 482 -13.02 15.04 -8.21
C ALA A 482 -12.13 15.90 -9.14
N ILE A 483 -11.10 15.31 -9.76
CA ILE A 483 -10.25 16.00 -10.74
C ILE A 483 -11.08 16.41 -11.96
N ALA A 484 -11.85 15.49 -12.55
CA ALA A 484 -12.66 15.76 -13.73
C ALA A 484 -13.68 16.89 -13.49
N VAL A 485 -14.31 16.86 -12.31
CA VAL A 485 -15.27 17.86 -11.87
C VAL A 485 -14.60 19.22 -11.63
N LEU A 486 -13.45 19.25 -10.94
CA LEU A 486 -12.68 20.48 -10.74
C LEU A 486 -12.28 21.12 -12.07
N LEU A 487 -11.82 20.31 -13.03
CA LEU A 487 -11.45 20.79 -14.37
C LEU A 487 -12.67 21.31 -15.14
N LEU A 488 -13.81 20.62 -15.06
CA LEU A 488 -15.06 21.10 -15.65
C LEU A 488 -15.45 22.49 -15.14
N GLN A 489 -15.36 22.70 -13.82
CA GLN A 489 -15.67 23.99 -13.20
C GLN A 489 -14.72 25.09 -13.69
N ILE A 490 -13.41 24.82 -13.73
CA ILE A 490 -12.42 25.77 -14.24
C ILE A 490 -12.74 26.14 -15.69
N LEU A 491 -13.06 25.17 -16.54
CA LEU A 491 -13.40 25.39 -17.95
C LEU A 491 -14.76 26.10 -18.13
N GLU A 492 -15.73 25.90 -17.23
CA GLU A 492 -16.99 26.65 -17.20
C GLU A 492 -16.79 28.11 -16.81
N LEU A 493 -15.92 28.39 -15.83
CA LEU A 493 -15.57 29.77 -15.47
C LEU A 493 -14.90 30.50 -16.64
N ILE A 494 -14.02 29.82 -17.37
CA ILE A 494 -13.39 30.35 -18.59
C ILE A 494 -14.46 30.62 -19.66
N GLU A 495 -15.39 29.69 -19.89
CA GLU A 495 -16.49 29.84 -20.85
C GLU A 495 -17.39 31.04 -20.52
N ILE A 496 -17.80 31.22 -19.26
CA ILE A 496 -18.65 32.34 -18.84
C ILE A 496 -17.94 33.68 -19.08
N ARG A 497 -16.61 33.70 -18.95
CA ARG A 497 -15.81 34.91 -19.20
C ARG A 497 -15.64 35.20 -20.70
N THR A 498 -15.59 34.16 -21.54
CA THR A 498 -15.31 34.29 -22.98
C THR A 498 -16.55 34.41 -23.86
N ASP A 499 -17.69 33.81 -23.48
CA ASP A 499 -18.96 33.92 -24.25
C ASP A 499 -19.88 35.00 -23.66
N PRO A 500 -20.08 36.15 -24.36
CA PRO A 500 -20.96 37.23 -23.91
C PRO A 500 -22.42 36.81 -23.78
N ARG A 501 -22.89 35.84 -24.59
CA ARG A 501 -24.29 35.34 -24.52
C ARG A 501 -24.50 34.56 -23.23
N ARG A 502 -23.57 33.68 -22.88
CA ARG A 502 -23.58 32.94 -21.60
C ARG A 502 -23.41 33.86 -20.39
N ARG A 503 -22.55 34.88 -20.49
CA ARG A 503 -22.37 35.90 -19.44
C ARG A 503 -23.67 36.66 -19.15
N ARG A 504 -24.42 37.05 -20.19
CA ARG A 504 -25.74 37.70 -20.05
C ARG A 504 -26.78 36.75 -19.46
N GLN A 505 -26.79 35.48 -19.86
CA GLN A 505 -27.70 34.46 -19.30
C GLN A 505 -27.41 34.14 -17.83
N THR A 506 -26.15 34.18 -17.39
CA THR A 506 -25.77 33.96 -15.99
C THR A 506 -25.98 35.21 -15.11
N GLN A 507 -25.81 36.42 -15.63
CA GLN A 507 -26.11 37.67 -14.90
C GLN A 507 -27.60 37.85 -14.59
N GLY A 508 -28.52 37.32 -15.40
CA GLY A 508 -29.95 37.29 -15.10
C GLY A 508 -30.38 36.28 -14.02
N LYS A 509 -29.47 35.41 -13.55
CA LYS A 509 -29.70 34.40 -12.51
C LYS A 509 -28.72 34.60 -11.37
N HIS A 510 -28.99 35.56 -10.48
CA HIS A 510 -28.19 35.85 -9.27
C HIS A 510 -28.04 34.68 -8.26
N THR A 511 -28.55 33.48 -8.58
CA THR A 511 -28.49 32.26 -7.77
C THR A 511 -27.56 31.15 -8.32
N GLY A 512 -26.98 31.32 -9.52
CA GLY A 512 -26.28 30.24 -10.25
C GLY A 512 -24.93 29.79 -9.67
N LEU A 513 -24.08 30.71 -9.21
CA LEU A 513 -22.74 30.34 -8.72
C LEU A 513 -22.76 29.60 -7.37
N ARG A 514 -23.75 29.87 -6.50
CA ARG A 514 -23.97 29.12 -5.25
C ARG A 514 -24.50 27.71 -5.50
N HIS A 515 -25.26 27.50 -6.59
CA HIS A 515 -25.80 26.17 -6.92
C HIS A 515 -24.73 25.21 -7.42
N VAL A 516 -23.72 25.67 -8.15
CA VAL A 516 -22.67 24.79 -8.70
C VAL A 516 -21.80 24.17 -7.58
N ASN A 517 -21.42 24.95 -6.55
CA ASN A 517 -20.72 24.42 -5.38
C ASN A 517 -21.59 23.49 -4.54
N MET A 518 -22.88 23.80 -4.37
CA MET A 518 -23.80 22.96 -3.61
C MET A 518 -24.15 21.66 -4.34
N THR A 519 -24.17 21.67 -5.68
CA THR A 519 -24.34 20.48 -6.50
C THR A 519 -23.09 19.62 -6.45
N LEU A 520 -21.89 20.19 -6.37
CA LEU A 520 -20.63 19.45 -6.17
C LEU A 520 -20.62 18.68 -4.86
N VAL A 521 -20.91 19.39 -3.77
CA VAL A 521 -20.93 18.83 -2.42
C VAL A 521 -22.04 17.81 -2.32
N ALA A 522 -23.24 18.10 -2.84
CA ALA A 522 -24.34 17.14 -2.88
C ALA A 522 -24.05 15.93 -3.79
N THR A 523 -23.32 16.08 -4.89
CA THR A 523 -22.99 14.96 -5.80
C THR A 523 -21.86 14.12 -5.23
N LEU A 524 -20.81 14.70 -4.64
CA LEU A 524 -19.77 13.97 -3.91
C LEU A 524 -20.34 13.25 -2.68
N ILE A 525 -21.25 13.88 -1.94
CA ILE A 525 -21.98 13.28 -0.82
C ILE A 525 -22.97 12.22 -1.29
N CYS A 526 -23.66 12.39 -2.42
CA CYS A 526 -24.57 11.39 -2.98
C CYS A 526 -23.83 10.25 -3.67
N LEU A 527 -22.63 10.45 -4.24
CA LEU A 527 -21.85 9.37 -4.86
C LEU A 527 -21.12 8.57 -3.79
N ALA A 528 -20.59 9.23 -2.75
CA ALA A 528 -20.21 8.57 -1.52
C ALA A 528 -21.44 7.80 -1.01
N GLY A 529 -22.52 8.51 -0.67
CA GLY A 529 -23.79 7.99 -0.14
C GLY A 529 -24.41 6.82 -0.92
N ALA A 530 -24.45 6.85 -2.25
CA ALA A 530 -25.01 5.79 -3.09
C ALA A 530 -24.11 4.55 -3.15
N VAL A 531 -22.80 4.71 -3.03
CA VAL A 531 -21.85 3.60 -2.85
C VAL A 531 -21.94 3.04 -1.42
N LEU A 532 -22.21 3.89 -0.42
CA LEU A 532 -22.52 3.45 0.95
C LEU A 532 -23.83 2.63 0.99
N PHE A 533 -24.84 3.06 0.22
CA PHE A 533 -26.17 2.44 0.18
C PHE A 533 -26.21 1.12 -0.59
N ALA A 534 -25.33 0.94 -1.59
CA ALA A 534 -25.18 -0.34 -2.30
C ALA A 534 -24.66 -1.46 -1.37
N GLY A 535 -23.96 -1.11 -0.28
CA GLY A 535 -23.52 -2.06 0.75
C GLY A 535 -24.62 -2.47 1.75
N GLU A 536 -25.66 -1.66 1.93
CA GLU A 536 -26.72 -1.89 2.94
C GLU A 536 -27.79 -2.90 2.50
N LEU A 537 -28.01 -3.09 1.19
CA LEU A 537 -29.05 -3.99 0.68
C LEU A 537 -28.72 -5.50 0.79
N ALA A 538 -27.50 -5.87 1.17
CA ALA A 538 -27.06 -7.26 1.32
C ALA A 538 -27.13 -7.80 2.77
N GLY A 539 -27.50 -6.97 3.75
CA GLY A 539 -27.19 -7.21 5.17
C GLY A 539 -28.37 -7.40 6.13
N VAL A 540 -29.59 -7.67 5.67
CA VAL A 540 -30.76 -7.76 6.57
C VAL A 540 -31.23 -9.20 6.76
N LEU A 541 -30.70 -9.90 7.77
CA LEU A 541 -31.47 -10.82 8.63
C LEU A 541 -30.78 -10.97 10.01
N PRO A 542 -31.53 -10.96 11.13
CA PRO A 542 -30.94 -10.99 12.47
C PRO A 542 -30.52 -12.42 12.86
N ARG A 543 -29.40 -12.54 13.59
CA ARG A 543 -28.97 -13.80 14.23
C ARG A 543 -29.11 -13.75 15.75
N LYS A 544 -29.73 -14.79 16.30
CA LYS A 544 -29.70 -15.19 17.71
C LYS A 544 -28.72 -16.37 17.84
N ASN A 545 -27.76 -16.31 18.79
CA ASN A 545 -27.42 -17.39 19.76
C ASN A 545 -25.95 -17.41 20.24
N ALA A 546 -25.84 -17.76 21.54
CA ALA A 546 -24.76 -18.41 22.29
C ALA A 546 -23.55 -17.63 22.88
N ALA A 547 -23.30 -16.37 22.55
CA ALA A 547 -22.09 -15.65 23.03
C ALA A 547 -22.24 -14.85 24.35
N ASP A 548 -23.42 -14.84 24.98
CA ASP A 548 -23.76 -13.83 26.02
C ASP A 548 -23.50 -14.25 27.48
N SER A 549 -22.84 -15.37 27.78
CA SER A 549 -22.50 -15.66 29.19
C SER A 549 -21.36 -14.75 29.70
N PRO A 550 -21.43 -14.22 30.93
CA PRO A 550 -20.40 -13.34 31.50
C PRO A 550 -19.06 -14.07 31.65
N ILE A 551 -17.96 -13.36 31.37
CA ILE A 551 -16.59 -13.79 31.72
C ILE A 551 -16.33 -13.28 33.14
N THR A 552 -16.21 -14.19 34.10
CA THR A 552 -16.07 -13.85 35.53
C THR A 552 -14.74 -14.30 36.12
N ARG A 553 -14.07 -15.26 35.48
CA ARG A 553 -12.75 -15.78 35.86
C ARG A 553 -11.91 -16.09 34.62
N PRO A 554 -10.56 -16.11 34.72
CA PRO A 554 -9.66 -16.43 33.61
C PRO A 554 -9.95 -17.77 32.90
N ALA A 555 -10.46 -18.78 33.62
CA ALA A 555 -10.87 -20.06 33.00
C ALA A 555 -11.97 -19.91 31.94
N ASP A 556 -12.79 -18.85 32.01
CA ASP A 556 -13.87 -18.59 31.06
C ASP A 556 -13.35 -18.03 29.71
N LEU A 557 -12.03 -17.84 29.56
CA LEU A 557 -11.39 -17.40 28.31
C LEU A 557 -11.39 -18.48 27.22
N GLU A 558 -11.58 -19.75 27.58
CA GLU A 558 -11.60 -20.85 26.61
C GLU A 558 -12.78 -20.71 25.62
N GLY A 559 -12.47 -20.75 24.32
CA GLY A 559 -13.46 -20.55 23.26
C GLY A 559 -13.93 -19.11 23.07
N ARG A 560 -13.41 -18.14 23.86
CA ARG A 560 -13.72 -16.71 23.74
C ARG A 560 -12.75 -15.99 22.81
N ARG A 561 -13.17 -14.83 22.31
CA ARG A 561 -12.30 -13.94 21.55
C ARG A 561 -11.45 -13.14 22.53
N VAL A 562 -10.17 -13.42 22.58
CA VAL A 562 -9.25 -12.82 23.55
C VAL A 562 -8.26 -11.94 22.81
N ALA A 563 -8.33 -10.63 23.04
CA ALA A 563 -7.31 -9.72 22.56
C ALA A 563 -6.03 -9.89 23.39
N VAL A 564 -4.88 -9.92 22.71
CA VAL A 564 -3.55 -9.95 23.31
C VAL A 564 -2.62 -9.05 22.52
N ILE A 565 -1.61 -8.48 23.16
CA ILE A 565 -0.55 -7.76 22.45
C ILE A 565 0.50 -8.78 22.01
N THR A 566 0.72 -8.91 20.71
CA THR A 566 1.61 -9.94 20.15
C THR A 566 3.02 -9.85 20.73
N GLY A 567 3.57 -10.99 21.16
CA GLY A 567 4.92 -11.07 21.72
C GLY A 567 5.05 -10.69 23.20
N THR A 568 3.93 -10.51 23.91
CA THR A 568 3.94 -10.13 25.34
C THR A 568 3.66 -11.33 26.25
N THR A 569 3.98 -11.23 27.54
CA THR A 569 3.70 -12.32 28.49
C THR A 569 2.20 -12.66 28.54
N GLY A 570 1.31 -11.68 28.36
CA GLY A 570 -0.12 -11.92 28.21
C GLY A 570 -0.44 -12.81 27.02
N ASP A 571 0.17 -12.56 25.86
CA ASP A 571 0.06 -13.37 24.66
C ASP A 571 0.57 -14.81 24.87
N PHE A 572 1.81 -14.97 25.34
CA PHE A 572 2.37 -16.30 25.63
C PHE A 572 1.55 -17.09 26.66
N THR A 573 1.08 -16.41 27.71
CA THR A 573 0.30 -17.06 28.77
C THR A 573 -1.07 -17.50 28.28
N VAL A 574 -1.73 -16.68 27.44
CA VAL A 574 -3.03 -17.05 26.85
C VAL A 574 -2.88 -18.21 25.88
N ARG A 575 -1.89 -18.17 24.99
CA ARG A 575 -1.60 -19.25 24.04
C ARG A 575 -1.29 -20.57 24.73
N LYS A 576 -0.55 -20.52 25.85
CA LYS A 576 -0.15 -21.70 26.60
C LYS A 576 -1.30 -22.27 27.45
N ASN A 577 -2.03 -21.43 28.16
CA ASN A 577 -2.97 -21.87 29.20
C ASN A 577 -4.42 -21.95 28.70
N TYR A 578 -4.77 -21.30 27.58
CA TYR A 578 -6.12 -21.29 27.00
C TYR A 578 -6.09 -21.61 25.49
N PRO A 579 -5.67 -22.82 25.08
CA PRO A 579 -5.43 -23.16 23.68
C PRO A 579 -6.66 -23.14 22.77
N LYS A 580 -7.89 -23.13 23.32
CA LYS A 580 -9.13 -23.00 22.54
C LYS A 580 -9.63 -21.56 22.47
N ALA A 581 -8.97 -20.61 23.13
CA ALA A 581 -9.26 -19.19 22.98
C ALA A 581 -9.01 -18.74 21.53
N GLN A 582 -9.91 -17.92 20.99
CA GLN A 582 -9.77 -17.30 19.67
C GLN A 582 -8.95 -16.01 19.84
N ILE A 583 -7.66 -16.11 19.57
CA ILE A 583 -6.72 -15.03 19.85
C ILE A 583 -6.84 -13.94 18.77
N LEU A 584 -6.98 -12.70 19.22
CA LEU A 584 -6.90 -11.52 18.38
C LEU A 584 -5.57 -10.82 18.64
N ASP A 585 -4.65 -10.97 17.70
CA ASP A 585 -3.35 -10.32 17.71
C ASP A 585 -3.51 -8.80 17.53
N MET A 586 -3.03 -8.06 18.52
CA MET A 586 -3.09 -6.60 18.56
C MET A 586 -1.68 -6.03 18.76
N VAL A 587 -1.45 -4.82 18.26
CA VAL A 587 -0.15 -4.14 18.40
C VAL A 587 -0.21 -3.08 19.51
N TYR A 588 -1.37 -2.44 19.72
CA TYR A 588 -1.55 -1.37 20.70
C TYR A 588 -2.57 -1.75 21.78
N ALA A 589 -2.26 -1.45 23.04
CA ALA A 589 -3.15 -1.71 24.18
C ALA A 589 -4.47 -0.93 24.11
N ALA A 590 -4.45 0.28 23.53
CA ALA A 590 -5.65 1.09 23.31
C ALA A 590 -6.62 0.41 22.30
N ASP A 591 -6.09 -0.16 21.23
CA ASP A 591 -6.87 -0.88 20.22
C ASP A 591 -7.46 -2.18 20.78
N ALA A 592 -6.71 -2.87 21.62
CA ALA A 592 -7.17 -4.08 22.31
C ALA A 592 -8.30 -3.77 23.31
N ALA A 593 -8.18 -2.69 24.09
CA ALA A 593 -9.25 -2.22 24.97
C ALA A 593 -10.49 -1.77 24.17
N LEU A 594 -10.29 -1.04 23.06
CA LEU A 594 -11.37 -0.66 22.16
C LEU A 594 -12.05 -1.90 21.53
N ALA A 595 -11.29 -2.95 21.23
CA ALA A 595 -11.83 -4.22 20.74
C ALA A 595 -12.76 -4.86 21.78
N VAL A 596 -12.42 -4.81 23.07
CA VAL A 596 -13.31 -5.28 24.16
C VAL A 596 -14.54 -4.39 24.29
N GLN A 597 -14.40 -3.07 24.19
CA GLN A 597 -15.51 -2.12 24.28
C GLN A 597 -16.54 -2.33 23.16
N THR A 598 -16.05 -2.52 21.94
CA THR A 598 -16.84 -2.71 20.72
C THR A 598 -17.36 -4.13 20.53
N ARG A 599 -17.08 -5.04 21.49
CA ARG A 599 -17.36 -6.50 21.41
C ARG A 599 -16.74 -7.19 20.19
N LYS A 600 -15.63 -6.64 19.66
CA LYS A 600 -14.72 -7.32 18.73
C LYS A 600 -13.93 -8.42 19.46
N ALA A 601 -13.50 -8.15 20.68
CA ALA A 601 -13.00 -9.11 21.66
C ALA A 601 -13.98 -9.23 22.83
N ASP A 602 -13.99 -10.39 23.49
CA ASP A 602 -14.77 -10.64 24.70
C ASP A 602 -13.96 -10.29 25.97
N ALA A 603 -12.63 -10.42 25.89
CA ALA A 603 -11.68 -10.05 26.94
C ALA A 603 -10.34 -9.56 26.35
N PHE A 604 -9.59 -8.77 27.10
CA PHE A 604 -8.23 -8.33 26.78
C PHE A 604 -7.30 -8.77 27.91
N VAL A 605 -6.28 -9.57 27.60
CA VAL A 605 -5.31 -10.06 28.60
C VAL A 605 -4.01 -9.29 28.45
N PHE A 606 -3.63 -8.58 29.51
CA PHE A 606 -2.44 -7.73 29.50
C PHE A 606 -1.98 -7.38 30.93
N ASP A 607 -0.97 -6.53 31.01
CA ASP A 607 -0.38 -6.06 32.26
C ASP A 607 -1.38 -5.29 33.10
N ARG A 608 -1.58 -5.75 34.34
CA ARG A 608 -2.58 -5.19 35.27
C ARG A 608 -2.43 -3.69 35.44
N ASN A 609 -1.20 -3.20 35.60
CA ASN A 609 -0.92 -1.77 35.72
C ASN A 609 -1.36 -0.96 34.48
N THR A 610 -1.10 -1.46 33.26
CA THR A 610 -1.57 -0.83 32.02
C THR A 610 -3.08 -0.90 31.89
N LEU A 611 -3.69 -2.03 32.26
CA LEU A 611 -5.15 -2.18 32.26
C LEU A 611 -5.82 -1.22 33.26
N GLN A 612 -5.23 -1.03 34.44
CA GLN A 612 -5.69 -0.05 35.44
C GLN A 612 -5.59 1.38 34.90
N TYR A 613 -4.48 1.72 34.25
CA TYR A 613 -4.31 3.02 33.60
C TYR A 613 -5.38 3.29 32.53
N ILE A 614 -5.71 2.27 31.71
CA ILE A 614 -6.79 2.34 30.71
C ILE A 614 -8.14 2.52 31.41
N ILE A 615 -8.43 1.71 32.45
CA ILE A 615 -9.68 1.78 33.21
C ILE A 615 -9.88 3.20 33.78
N ALA A 616 -8.85 3.77 34.41
CA ALA A 616 -8.88 5.10 35.02
C ALA A 616 -9.23 6.22 34.02
N ARG A 617 -8.96 6.03 32.72
CA ARG A 617 -9.27 6.97 31.63
C ARG A 617 -10.55 6.67 30.87
N SER A 618 -11.24 5.57 31.18
CA SER A 618 -12.30 5.01 30.34
C SER A 618 -13.74 5.30 30.80
N ASN A 619 -13.96 6.19 31.78
CA ASN A 619 -15.28 6.50 32.33
C ASN A 619 -16.12 5.25 32.71
N ASN A 620 -15.51 4.27 33.38
CA ASN A 620 -16.11 2.99 33.79
C ASN A 620 -16.56 2.06 32.63
N ALA A 621 -15.98 2.21 31.43
CA ALA A 621 -16.29 1.32 30.29
C ALA A 621 -15.75 -0.12 30.45
N PHE A 622 -14.81 -0.33 31.37
CA PHE A 622 -14.10 -1.58 31.57
C PHE A 622 -14.09 -2.02 33.03
N ALA A 623 -13.93 -3.32 33.26
CA ALA A 623 -13.72 -3.94 34.56
C ALA A 623 -12.53 -4.91 34.47
N LEU A 624 -11.78 -5.03 35.55
CA LEU A 624 -10.70 -6.00 35.66
C LEU A 624 -11.19 -7.23 36.43
N LEU A 625 -10.86 -8.43 35.97
CA LEU A 625 -11.16 -9.64 36.76
C LEU A 625 -10.29 -9.67 38.04
N PRO A 626 -10.84 -10.18 39.16
CA PRO A 626 -10.14 -10.22 40.44
C PRO A 626 -9.01 -11.26 40.46
N GLU A 627 -9.18 -12.36 39.73
CA GLU A 627 -8.18 -13.43 39.62
C GLU A 627 -7.12 -13.08 38.56
N ARG A 628 -5.85 -13.24 38.94
CA ARG A 628 -4.69 -13.01 38.08
C ARG A 628 -4.42 -14.21 37.18
N VAL A 629 -3.91 -13.95 35.97
CA VAL A 629 -3.53 -14.98 35.00
C VAL A 629 -2.11 -15.49 35.27
N ALA A 630 -1.20 -14.58 35.63
CA ALA A 630 0.18 -14.87 36.01
C ALA A 630 0.75 -13.71 36.84
N THR A 631 1.86 -13.93 37.54
CA THR A 631 2.65 -12.88 38.20
C THR A 631 3.98 -12.74 37.50
N VAL A 632 4.40 -11.50 37.31
CA VAL A 632 5.59 -11.15 36.53
C VAL A 632 6.40 -10.07 37.24
N ASP A 633 7.71 -10.29 37.29
CA ASP A 633 8.67 -9.33 37.86
C ASP A 633 9.30 -8.50 36.73
N ILE A 634 9.21 -7.19 36.87
CA ILE A 634 9.76 -6.24 35.90
C ILE A 634 11.13 -5.77 36.39
N ALA A 635 12.15 -5.94 35.55
CA ALA A 635 13.54 -5.63 35.87
C ALA A 635 14.23 -4.96 34.67
N ILE A 636 15.35 -4.29 34.94
CA ILE A 636 16.13 -3.57 33.94
C ILE A 636 17.18 -4.53 33.36
N PRO A 637 17.08 -4.97 32.08
CA PRO A 637 18.15 -5.70 31.43
C PRO A 637 19.34 -4.77 31.13
N MET A 638 20.53 -5.29 31.42
CA MET A 638 21.83 -4.69 31.12
C MET A 638 22.70 -5.73 30.42
N ARG A 639 23.71 -5.29 29.68
CA ARG A 639 24.67 -6.19 29.04
C ARG A 639 25.44 -6.99 30.10
N SER A 640 25.55 -8.31 29.93
CA SER A 640 26.21 -9.20 30.91
C SER A 640 27.68 -8.86 31.19
N ALA A 641 28.35 -8.18 30.25
CA ALA A 641 29.72 -7.69 30.41
C ALA A 641 29.85 -6.51 31.39
N ASP A 642 28.78 -5.75 31.63
CA ASP A 642 28.82 -4.49 32.40
C ASP A 642 28.51 -4.70 33.89
N THR A 643 29.34 -5.52 34.53
CA THR A 643 29.18 -5.92 35.95
C THR A 643 29.19 -4.74 36.94
N GLU A 644 29.95 -3.68 36.66
CA GLU A 644 29.99 -2.48 37.50
C GLU A 644 28.72 -1.62 37.37
N LEU A 645 28.15 -1.52 36.16
CA LEU A 645 26.86 -0.84 35.96
C LEU A 645 25.76 -1.61 36.67
N HIS A 646 25.75 -2.94 36.54
CA HIS A 646 24.78 -3.83 37.21
C HIS A 646 24.78 -3.64 38.73
N LYS A 647 25.95 -3.61 39.39
CA LYS A 647 26.07 -3.34 40.83
C LYS A 647 25.52 -1.97 41.21
N LYS A 648 25.88 -0.92 40.46
CA LYS A 648 25.46 0.45 40.73
C LYS A 648 23.95 0.62 40.56
N VAL A 649 23.37 0.08 39.50
CA VAL A 649 21.92 0.10 39.25
C VAL A 649 21.19 -0.64 40.37
N ASN A 650 21.64 -1.84 40.76
CA ASN A 650 21.01 -2.58 41.86
C ASN A 650 21.06 -1.84 43.20
N ALA A 651 22.18 -1.17 43.51
CA ALA A 651 22.30 -0.36 44.72
C ALA A 651 21.30 0.81 44.72
N VAL A 652 21.12 1.49 43.58
CA VAL A 652 20.15 2.59 43.44
C VAL A 652 18.71 2.06 43.53
N ILE A 653 18.37 0.97 42.84
CA ILE A 653 17.02 0.38 42.92
C ILE A 653 16.71 -0.09 44.34
N THR A 654 17.67 -0.68 45.06
CA THR A 654 17.50 -1.08 46.47
C THR A 654 17.19 0.12 47.35
N ARG A 655 17.91 1.23 47.15
CA ARG A 655 17.64 2.47 47.87
C ARG A 655 16.25 3.02 47.53
N PHE A 656 15.86 3.04 46.25
CA PHE A 656 14.53 3.48 45.82
C PHE A 656 13.39 2.61 46.35
N GLN A 657 13.64 1.31 46.60
CA GLN A 657 12.70 0.43 47.28
C GLN A 657 12.56 0.79 48.78
N GLN A 658 13.67 1.16 49.44
CA GLN A 658 13.71 1.48 50.88
C GLN A 658 13.16 2.88 51.21
N ASP A 659 13.44 3.88 50.37
CA ASP A 659 13.09 5.28 50.62
C ASP A 659 11.70 5.69 50.08
N GLY A 660 10.97 4.75 49.49
CA GLY A 660 9.63 4.98 48.98
C GLY A 660 9.56 5.55 47.55
N THR A 661 10.69 5.72 46.87
CA THR A 661 10.73 6.38 45.54
C THR A 661 9.96 5.58 44.48
N LEU A 662 10.12 4.26 44.42
CA LEU A 662 9.39 3.44 43.45
C LEU A 662 7.87 3.45 43.72
N GLN A 663 7.46 3.50 44.98
CA GLN A 663 6.06 3.61 45.38
C GLN A 663 5.47 4.97 44.95
N LYS A 664 6.25 6.06 45.04
CA LYS A 664 5.84 7.37 44.54
C LYS A 664 5.70 7.39 43.01
N LEU A 665 6.62 6.76 42.28
CA LEU A 665 6.53 6.66 40.82
C LEU A 665 5.31 5.86 40.38
N LYS A 666 5.05 4.72 41.03
CA LYS A 666 3.83 3.92 40.80
C LYS A 666 2.57 4.72 41.10
N ALA A 667 2.51 5.42 42.24
CA ALA A 667 1.37 6.26 42.59
C ALA A 667 1.11 7.35 41.55
N LYS A 668 2.18 8.01 41.07
CA LYS A 668 2.11 9.07 40.06
C LYS A 668 1.61 8.56 38.70
N TRP A 669 2.14 7.45 38.20
CA TRP A 669 1.92 7.06 36.80
C TRP A 669 0.88 5.97 36.60
N ILE A 670 0.63 5.15 37.62
CA ILE A 670 -0.20 3.96 37.53
C ILE A 670 -1.47 4.14 38.34
N ASP A 671 -1.36 4.47 39.64
CA ASP A 671 -2.52 4.53 40.53
C ASP A 671 -3.35 5.82 40.30
N THR A 672 -2.67 6.96 40.10
CA THR A 672 -3.31 8.27 39.85
C THR A 672 -2.65 9.01 38.68
N PRO A 673 -2.79 8.51 37.45
CA PRO A 673 -2.06 9.04 36.31
C PRO A 673 -2.42 10.52 36.04
N PRO A 674 -1.43 11.38 35.73
CA PRO A 674 -1.67 12.80 35.50
C PRO A 674 -2.55 13.01 34.26
N ARG A 675 -3.49 13.95 34.36
CA ARG A 675 -4.31 14.37 33.21
C ARG A 675 -3.49 15.06 32.12
N ASP A 676 -2.48 15.81 32.52
CA ASP A 676 -1.52 16.46 31.63
C ASP A 676 -0.09 16.01 32.03
N PRO A 677 0.45 14.95 31.39
CA PRO A 677 1.77 14.43 31.69
C PRO A 677 2.86 15.43 31.32
N GLN A 678 3.80 15.65 32.25
CA GLN A 678 4.97 16.50 32.03
C GLN A 678 6.25 15.68 32.22
N PRO A 679 7.32 15.98 31.46
CA PRO A 679 8.60 15.31 31.63
C PRO A 679 9.20 15.58 33.01
N PRO A 680 10.11 14.72 33.49
CA PRO A 680 10.76 14.92 34.79
C PRO A 680 11.55 16.24 34.79
N ASN A 681 11.35 17.05 35.82
CA ASN A 681 12.07 18.32 36.02
C ASN A 681 13.40 18.07 36.77
N ILE A 682 14.27 17.25 36.16
CA ILE A 682 15.57 16.85 36.73
C ILE A 682 16.67 17.31 35.76
N VAL A 683 17.60 18.14 36.26
CA VAL A 683 18.73 18.63 35.48
C VAL A 683 19.95 17.76 35.77
N LEU A 684 20.38 16.97 34.79
CA LEU A 684 21.51 16.05 34.92
C LEU A 684 22.85 16.78 34.76
N ALA A 685 23.71 16.69 35.79
CA ALA A 685 24.99 17.41 35.82
C ALA A 685 26.07 16.83 34.86
N GLY A 686 25.90 15.58 34.38
CA GLY A 686 26.72 14.99 33.32
C GLY A 686 28.21 14.75 33.62
N LYS A 687 28.63 14.79 34.89
CA LYS A 687 30.06 14.76 35.26
C LYS A 687 30.75 13.41 35.03
N ASN A 688 30.00 12.30 35.04
CA ASN A 688 30.55 10.94 35.02
C ASN A 688 30.24 10.14 33.73
N GLY A 689 30.00 10.82 32.61
CA GLY A 689 29.72 10.19 31.31
C GLY A 689 28.23 10.19 30.91
N VAL A 690 27.88 9.37 29.93
CA VAL A 690 26.53 9.25 29.34
C VAL A 690 26.00 7.84 29.59
N LEU A 691 24.77 7.74 30.10
CA LEU A 691 24.00 6.51 30.19
C LEU A 691 23.04 6.44 29.01
N ARG A 692 23.23 5.44 28.14
CA ARG A 692 22.41 5.23 26.94
C ARG A 692 21.31 4.22 27.25
N MET A 693 20.07 4.68 27.23
CA MET A 693 18.88 3.89 27.53
C MET A 693 18.09 3.57 26.27
N GLY A 694 17.74 2.31 26.08
CA GLY A 694 16.66 1.91 25.15
C GLY A 694 15.30 1.92 25.85
N THR A 695 14.27 2.39 25.16
CA THR A 695 12.87 2.28 25.61
C THR A 695 11.91 2.16 24.42
N CYS A 696 10.64 1.87 24.67
CA CYS A 696 9.59 1.83 23.65
C CYS A 696 8.48 2.81 23.99
N LEU A 697 8.31 3.87 23.19
CA LEU A 697 7.35 4.96 23.43
C LEU A 697 5.88 4.58 23.15
N LEU A 698 5.58 3.30 23.06
CA LEU A 698 4.23 2.76 22.81
C LEU A 698 3.64 2.05 24.05
N THR A 699 4.28 2.20 25.22
CA THR A 699 4.03 1.37 26.40
C THR A 699 3.36 2.15 27.53
N GLU A 700 2.25 2.86 27.28
CA GLU A 700 1.54 3.60 28.34
C GLU A 700 1.15 2.69 29.53
N PRO A 701 1.38 3.08 30.81
CA PRO A 701 1.92 4.36 31.31
C PRO A 701 3.45 4.48 31.45
N TYR A 702 4.20 3.48 30.98
CA TYR A 702 5.64 3.34 31.20
C TYR A 702 6.47 4.30 30.37
N ALA A 703 6.32 4.31 29.05
CA ALA A 703 7.00 5.29 28.19
C ALA A 703 6.12 5.65 26.99
N PHE A 704 5.88 6.94 26.78
CA PHE A 704 5.05 7.47 25.70
C PHE A 704 5.33 8.96 25.42
N VAL A 705 4.72 9.49 24.37
CA VAL A 705 4.83 10.91 24.00
C VAL A 705 3.55 11.65 24.39
N ALA A 706 3.68 12.66 25.26
CA ALA A 706 2.63 13.62 25.56
C ALA A 706 3.11 15.03 25.25
N ASN A 707 2.29 15.82 24.53
CA ASN A 707 2.63 17.19 24.12
C ASN A 707 3.99 17.30 23.41
N GLY A 708 4.35 16.29 22.61
CA GLY A 708 5.63 16.24 21.89
C GLY A 708 6.86 15.94 22.75
N LYS A 709 6.69 15.56 24.02
CA LYS A 709 7.77 15.21 24.95
C LYS A 709 7.64 13.78 25.45
N MET A 710 8.77 13.11 25.67
CA MET A 710 8.81 11.77 26.27
C MET A 710 8.46 11.86 27.76
N VAL A 711 7.50 11.06 28.18
CA VAL A 711 6.94 11.02 29.52
C VAL A 711 6.59 9.58 29.91
N GLY A 712 6.40 9.32 31.20
CA GLY A 712 5.96 8.03 31.70
C GLY A 712 6.79 7.55 32.88
N HIS A 713 6.36 6.45 33.48
CA HIS A 713 7.03 5.84 34.63
C HIS A 713 8.50 5.52 34.36
N ASP A 714 8.79 4.86 33.24
CA ASP A 714 10.14 4.40 32.90
C ASP A 714 11.04 5.57 32.51
N ILE A 715 10.46 6.65 31.95
CA ILE A 715 11.18 7.90 31.69
C ILE A 715 11.58 8.56 33.02
N ASP A 716 10.65 8.74 33.96
CA ASP A 716 10.97 9.32 35.27
C ASP A 716 12.00 8.49 36.03
N LEU A 717 11.87 7.15 36.00
CA LEU A 717 12.83 6.23 36.61
C LEU A 717 14.23 6.39 36.01
N ALA A 718 14.33 6.56 34.69
CA ALA A 718 15.60 6.75 34.00
C ALA A 718 16.31 8.04 34.43
N TYR A 719 15.58 9.15 34.56
CA TYR A 719 16.15 10.42 35.00
C TYR A 719 16.62 10.35 36.46
N LEU A 720 15.83 9.74 37.35
CA LEU A 720 16.23 9.53 38.75
C LEU A 720 17.45 8.62 38.86
N LEU A 721 17.51 7.56 38.05
CA LEU A 721 18.65 6.66 37.99
C LEU A 721 19.91 7.39 37.51
N ALA A 722 19.82 8.18 36.43
CA ALA A 722 20.93 8.95 35.90
C ALA A 722 21.44 10.01 36.88
N GLU A 723 20.54 10.66 37.61
CA GLU A 723 20.89 11.63 38.66
C GLU A 723 21.70 10.98 39.79
N GLN A 724 21.24 9.83 40.31
CA GLN A 724 21.96 9.10 41.37
C GLN A 724 23.31 8.55 40.91
N LEU A 725 23.45 8.21 39.64
CA LEU A 725 24.72 7.77 39.04
C LEU A 725 25.65 8.94 38.69
N GLY A 726 25.17 10.19 38.72
CA GLY A 726 25.93 11.38 38.36
C GLY A 726 26.28 11.46 36.87
N VAL A 727 25.48 10.83 36.01
CA VAL A 727 25.68 10.72 34.56
C VAL A 727 24.65 11.56 33.79
N SER A 728 24.94 11.84 32.52
CA SER A 728 23.95 12.34 31.57
C SER A 728 23.14 11.18 30.99
N LEU A 729 21.96 11.43 30.41
CA LEU A 729 21.04 10.41 29.92
C LEU A 729 20.72 10.64 28.44
N GLU A 730 20.88 9.59 27.63
CA GLU A 730 20.46 9.55 26.23
C GLU A 730 19.40 8.45 26.08
N ILE A 731 18.17 8.83 25.68
CA ILE A 731 17.06 7.89 25.52
C ILE A 731 16.81 7.67 24.03
N THR A 732 16.82 6.40 23.61
CA THR A 732 16.51 6.00 22.23
C THR A 732 15.23 5.19 22.19
N ASP A 733 14.26 5.65 21.40
CA ASP A 733 13.05 4.88 21.10
C ASP A 733 13.37 3.76 20.10
N MET A 734 13.02 2.54 20.46
CA MET A 734 13.22 1.36 19.63
C MET A 734 12.23 0.25 20.01
N SER A 735 12.01 -0.73 19.13
CA SER A 735 11.14 -1.87 19.46
C SER A 735 11.80 -2.78 20.50
N PHE A 736 10.99 -3.54 21.25
CA PHE A 736 11.47 -4.53 22.23
C PHE A 736 12.55 -5.47 21.67
N ASP A 737 12.33 -5.99 20.45
CA ASP A 737 13.30 -6.88 19.78
C ASP A 737 14.63 -6.18 19.48
N ALA A 738 14.59 -4.88 19.16
CA ALA A 738 15.78 -4.10 18.86
C ALA A 738 16.60 -3.79 20.13
N MET A 739 15.98 -3.71 21.31
CA MET A 739 16.68 -3.42 22.58
C MET A 739 17.65 -4.54 22.95
N ASN A 740 17.25 -5.80 22.82
CA ASN A 740 18.13 -6.93 23.11
C ASN A 740 19.37 -6.94 22.20
N ALA A 741 19.19 -6.69 20.90
CA ALA A 741 20.29 -6.58 19.95
C ALA A 741 21.16 -5.34 20.23
N ALA A 742 20.57 -4.22 20.63
CA ALA A 742 21.29 -3.00 20.96
C ALA A 742 22.12 -3.14 22.25
N LEU A 743 21.61 -3.86 23.26
CA LEU A 743 22.35 -4.23 24.48
C LEU A 743 23.56 -5.11 24.14
N GLN A 744 23.37 -6.15 23.31
CA GLN A 744 24.48 -7.02 22.88
C GLN A 744 25.55 -6.26 22.09
N ALA A 745 25.12 -5.37 21.20
CA ALA A 745 26.02 -4.55 20.38
C ALA A 745 26.68 -3.39 21.14
N GLY A 746 26.33 -3.16 22.42
CA GLY A 746 26.84 -2.04 23.23
C GLY A 746 26.39 -0.66 22.74
N LYS A 747 25.28 -0.61 21.96
CA LYS A 747 24.66 0.63 21.48
C LYS A 747 23.87 1.34 22.59
N ILE A 748 23.28 0.56 23.50
CA ILE A 748 22.67 1.03 24.74
C ILE A 748 23.30 0.28 25.92
N ASP A 749 23.34 0.93 27.08
CA ASP A 749 23.92 0.40 28.31
C ASP A 749 22.88 -0.37 29.14
N LEU A 750 21.62 0.08 29.09
CA LEU A 750 20.47 -0.58 29.72
C LEU A 750 19.19 -0.34 28.92
N ALA A 751 18.15 -1.12 29.20
CA ALA A 751 16.81 -0.86 28.67
C ALA A 751 15.77 -0.79 29.79
N ILE A 752 14.94 0.26 29.79
CA ILE A 752 13.81 0.42 30.72
C ILE A 752 12.55 0.56 29.87
N ALA A 753 11.81 -0.54 29.74
CA ALA A 753 10.65 -0.63 28.87
C ALA A 753 9.64 -1.66 29.39
N ASN A 754 9.44 -1.76 30.71
CA ASN A 754 8.59 -2.79 31.31
C ASN A 754 9.04 -4.24 30.97
N PHE A 755 10.34 -4.53 31.03
CA PHE A 755 10.91 -5.85 30.73
C PHE A 755 10.68 -6.87 31.83
N TYR A 756 10.21 -8.06 31.46
CA TYR A 756 10.08 -9.19 32.39
C TYR A 756 11.40 -9.92 32.60
N LYS A 757 11.67 -10.30 33.84
CA LYS A 757 12.75 -11.25 34.14
C LYS A 757 12.35 -12.63 33.60
N GLN A 758 12.99 -13.08 32.52
CA GLN A 758 12.75 -14.37 31.88
C GLN A 758 13.84 -15.38 32.27
N GLU A 759 13.44 -16.58 32.71
CA GLU A 759 14.37 -17.69 32.94
C GLU A 759 14.96 -18.16 31.59
N GLY A 760 16.29 -18.29 31.52
CA GLY A 760 17.02 -18.78 30.33
C GLY A 760 17.66 -17.71 29.43
N VAL A 761 17.46 -16.41 29.68
CA VAL A 761 18.07 -15.29 28.91
C VAL A 761 19.40 -14.80 29.52
N GLU A 762 19.85 -15.45 30.59
CA GLU A 762 21.02 -15.09 31.42
C GLU A 762 22.36 -15.12 30.66
N LYS A 763 22.41 -15.78 29.50
CA LYS A 763 23.58 -15.80 28.61
C LYS A 763 23.74 -14.51 27.77
N ILE A 764 22.71 -13.68 27.70
CA ILE A 764 22.62 -12.51 26.79
C ILE A 764 22.62 -11.19 27.57
N CYS A 765 21.87 -11.12 28.66
CA CYS A 765 21.77 -9.94 29.52
C CYS A 765 21.66 -10.33 30.99
N VAL A 766 22.05 -9.40 31.87
CA VAL A 766 21.85 -9.50 33.32
C VAL A 766 20.74 -8.55 33.72
N PHE A 767 19.76 -9.05 34.48
CA PHE A 767 18.65 -8.24 34.97
C PHE A 767 19.00 -7.60 36.31
N SER A 768 18.52 -6.37 36.54
CA SER A 768 18.50 -5.77 37.86
C SER A 768 17.62 -6.58 38.84
N ILE A 769 17.67 -6.23 40.12
CA ILE A 769 16.56 -6.57 41.03
C ILE A 769 15.25 -5.94 40.49
N PRO A 770 14.09 -6.59 40.67
CA PRO A 770 12.83 -6.07 40.16
C PRO A 770 12.50 -4.69 40.73
N TYR A 771 12.07 -3.76 39.88
CA TYR A 771 11.62 -2.43 40.31
C TYR A 771 10.09 -2.32 40.35
N ILE A 772 9.37 -3.24 39.69
CA ILE A 772 7.90 -3.40 39.80
C ILE A 772 7.56 -4.89 39.88
N HIS A 773 6.71 -5.24 40.85
CA HIS A 773 5.97 -6.50 40.85
C HIS A 773 4.60 -6.27 40.20
N ASN A 774 4.28 -7.02 39.15
CA ASN A 774 3.05 -6.84 38.37
C ASN A 774 2.34 -8.19 38.16
N ASP A 775 1.06 -8.12 37.81
CA ASP A 775 0.27 -9.29 37.43
C ASP A 775 -0.15 -9.17 35.97
N ILE A 776 -0.30 -10.30 35.29
CA ILE A 776 -1.09 -10.38 34.05
C ILE A 776 -2.55 -10.54 34.46
N ALA A 777 -3.40 -9.65 33.98
CA ALA A 777 -4.81 -9.61 34.32
C ALA A 777 -5.69 -9.62 33.07
N VAL A 778 -6.99 -9.84 33.29
CA VAL A 778 -8.01 -9.87 32.25
C VAL A 778 -8.88 -8.63 32.39
N LEU A 779 -8.94 -7.81 31.35
CA LEU A 779 -9.87 -6.70 31.20
C LEU A 779 -11.09 -7.18 30.41
N VAL A 780 -12.26 -6.93 30.97
CA VAL A 780 -13.57 -7.17 30.37
C VAL A 780 -14.36 -5.85 30.35
N ARG A 781 -15.54 -5.85 29.74
CA ARG A 781 -16.41 -4.66 29.72
C ARG A 781 -17.00 -4.38 31.11
N GLY A 782 -17.08 -3.11 31.48
CA GLY A 782 -17.75 -2.64 32.69
C GLY A 782 -19.27 -2.71 32.54
N ARG A 783 -19.93 -3.38 33.50
CA ARG A 783 -21.35 -3.79 33.55
C ARG A 783 -21.74 -4.94 32.62
N GLN A 784 -21.81 -6.15 33.18
CA GLN A 784 -22.93 -7.05 32.91
C GLN A 784 -23.87 -7.00 34.13
N PRO A 785 -25.21 -7.10 33.94
CA PRO A 785 -26.19 -6.97 35.01
C PRO A 785 -26.02 -7.99 36.13
#